data_AF-A7B902-F1
#
_entry.id   AF-A7B902-F1
#
_cell.length_a   1.000
_cell.length_b   1.000
_cell.length_c   1.000
_cell.angle_alpha   90.00
_cell.angle_beta   90.00
_cell.angle_gamma   90.00
#
_symmetry.space_group_name_H-M   'P 1'
#
loop_
_entity.id
_entity.type
_entity.pdbx_description
1 polymer ?
#
loop_
_entity_poly.entity_id
_entity_poly.type
_entity_poly.pdbx_seq_one_letter_code
_entity_poly.pdbx_strand_id
1 'polypeptide(L)'
;MAMDLARAGKVAVLHQSRRTARPAVDDIDMYAAWADEHGAEATVLVWDGMLEPAEYEGLSRQLHARGRKVLIVGSAYKTQRDSSILVKAPIELSAAESAQLVRLLASFGIEVSQQALDPNFLAFLYRFLPDTERQLRSGLSKELRSAEQAMARFARERERNSATDADQPLNAIQIAFQAAGLSLDNLLPAGSELESIKEQSFAERAPIQRVTTLVLVAGQHGIPVPIDLALRILGREGFQGVREAIVSSDIIREITEENGEFSLGARSQLEAQLIARHEIPLAVEVEVIIEAIRSARITDGWPGATDEVEFLVKLLERIGPSSDNSGKYKEHFAEIADALGDRREEVGSAHPRLVLQESNFTRGFVYYQQQEQQEQQGSTADRVAVLEYNRELLDEVLADPRTRGLIRLSLSVELASTLGAIIHEYTNKDRGSEGLGLRERLDDVLTAVRDARAVDPRNVYPVDVLAWATRDAVNSGALTPAERIDSLANAVAILESVDRGSLNQRDLANLDRRGRELSGLLQDDEAVWDYLQKLELNTSPAATYFLAQFDAKEGPAGEAKALARLRQVPTQTKTDWRCAQLLIDLTWKELTGSRLLLGDRVPLHLSDTALLKIAELASTLEHADMPDGYRFLFVRAIAEFVSGNFSEAQRLFREVGDLTRQLSKRIYTAYLLADKSGKPEIYTGRVEMSDMRSGQVWVNELGTRVKFEPRLFSVNGVFSRNQQLPPFHIGFKLSRGPVAEPRSVYRKHSGLR
;
A
#
# COMPACT_ATOMS: atom_id res chain seq x y z
N MET A 1 20.09 26.83 -34.17
CA MET A 1 21.31 26.34 -34.86
C MET A 1 21.20 26.38 -36.38
N ALA A 2 20.41 25.52 -37.05
CA ALA A 2 20.37 25.46 -38.52
C ALA A 2 20.02 26.82 -39.17
N MET A 3 19.02 27.53 -38.64
CA MET A 3 18.67 28.88 -39.10
C MET A 3 19.73 29.94 -38.80
N ASP A 4 20.47 29.80 -37.69
CA ASP A 4 21.52 30.75 -37.31
C ASP A 4 22.76 30.58 -38.21
N LEU A 5 23.11 29.32 -38.53
CA LEU A 5 24.17 28.98 -39.48
C LEU A 5 23.83 29.45 -40.90
N ALA A 6 22.57 29.25 -41.33
CA ALA A 6 22.11 29.75 -42.62
C ALA A 6 22.14 31.29 -42.68
N ARG A 7 21.75 31.98 -41.61
CA ARG A 7 21.79 33.45 -41.51
C ARG A 7 23.20 34.02 -41.49
N ALA A 8 24.20 33.25 -41.03
CA ALA A 8 25.60 33.66 -41.06
C ALA A 8 26.18 33.70 -42.49
N GLY A 9 25.54 33.01 -43.46
CA GLY A 9 25.86 33.10 -44.88
C GLY A 9 27.19 32.46 -45.32
N LYS A 10 27.95 31.85 -44.41
CA LYS A 10 29.27 31.23 -44.68
C LYS A 10 29.20 29.77 -45.11
N VAL A 11 28.14 29.08 -44.72
CA VAL A 11 27.94 27.64 -44.97
C VAL A 11 26.56 27.41 -45.57
N ALA A 12 26.47 26.43 -46.47
CA ALA A 12 25.18 25.96 -46.97
C ALA A 12 24.57 24.99 -45.95
N VAL A 13 23.27 25.11 -45.67
CA VAL A 13 22.61 24.30 -44.65
C VAL A 13 21.47 23.51 -45.27
N LEU A 14 21.54 22.18 -45.13
CA LEU A 14 20.45 21.26 -45.46
C LEU A 14 19.82 20.78 -44.16
N HIS A 15 18.49 20.86 -44.05
CA HIS A 15 17.75 20.41 -42.88
C HIS A 15 16.65 19.43 -43.30
N GLN A 16 16.74 18.19 -42.82
CA GLN A 16 15.77 17.13 -43.07
C GLN A 16 15.04 16.77 -41.77
N SER A 17 13.75 17.14 -41.68
CA SER A 17 12.94 17.07 -40.46
C SER A 17 11.96 15.88 -40.38
N ARG A 18 11.98 14.93 -41.32
CA ARG A 18 11.04 13.77 -41.32
C ARG A 18 11.73 12.43 -41.61
N ARG A 19 11.40 11.44 -40.75
CA ARG A 19 11.94 10.06 -40.67
C ARG A 19 11.64 9.15 -41.89
N THR A 20 12.52 8.15 -42.04
CA THR A 20 12.59 6.96 -42.94
C THR A 20 13.23 7.12 -44.31
N ALA A 21 13.15 8.28 -44.97
CA ALA A 21 13.85 8.47 -46.23
C ALA A 21 15.32 8.83 -45.98
N ARG A 22 16.22 7.86 -46.18
CA ARG A 22 17.66 8.14 -46.24
C ARG A 22 17.90 9.14 -47.39
N PRO A 23 18.53 10.29 -47.14
CA PRO A 23 18.89 11.21 -48.20
C PRO A 23 19.75 10.48 -49.24
N ALA A 24 19.42 10.64 -50.52
CA ALA A 24 20.25 10.05 -51.57
C ALA A 24 21.63 10.73 -51.54
N VAL A 25 22.69 9.92 -51.57
CA VAL A 25 24.07 10.42 -51.50
C VAL A 25 24.33 11.37 -52.66
N ASP A 26 23.80 11.05 -53.84
CA ASP A 26 23.99 11.83 -55.07
C ASP A 26 23.29 13.20 -55.00
N ASP A 27 22.16 13.32 -54.31
CA ASP A 27 21.47 14.60 -54.11
C ASP A 27 22.27 15.53 -53.19
N ILE A 28 22.83 14.97 -52.10
CA ILE A 28 23.68 15.74 -51.18
C ILE A 28 24.98 16.15 -51.88
N ASP A 29 25.57 15.26 -52.67
CA ASP A 29 26.79 15.50 -53.43
C ASP A 29 26.59 16.62 -54.47
N MET A 30 25.49 16.57 -55.23
CA MET A 30 25.12 17.61 -56.19
C MET A 30 24.87 18.97 -55.51
N TYR A 31 24.16 18.98 -54.39
CA TYR A 31 23.92 20.21 -53.64
C TYR A 31 25.20 20.80 -53.05
N ALA A 32 26.06 19.95 -52.47
CA ALA A 32 27.34 20.38 -51.93
C ALA A 32 28.24 20.95 -53.03
N ALA A 33 28.25 20.34 -54.22
CA ALA A 33 28.95 20.87 -55.39
C ALA A 33 28.47 22.28 -55.77
N TRP A 34 27.16 22.46 -55.88
CA TRP A 34 26.57 23.74 -56.19
C TRP A 34 26.89 24.79 -55.12
N ALA A 35 26.82 24.42 -53.85
CA ALA A 35 27.14 25.32 -52.73
C ALA A 35 28.62 25.76 -52.75
N ASP A 36 29.54 24.84 -52.99
CA ASP A 36 30.97 25.12 -53.10
C ASP A 36 31.26 26.09 -54.27
N GLU A 37 30.60 25.90 -55.42
CA GLU A 37 30.72 26.79 -56.58
C GLU A 37 30.20 28.21 -56.32
N HIS A 38 29.24 28.36 -55.40
CA HIS A 38 28.64 29.64 -55.03
C HIS A 38 29.28 30.26 -53.78
N GLY A 39 30.48 29.78 -53.39
CA GLY A 39 31.31 30.39 -52.37
C GLY A 39 31.01 29.97 -50.93
N ALA A 40 30.25 28.89 -50.71
CA ALA A 40 30.11 28.31 -49.38
C ALA A 40 31.41 27.64 -48.94
N GLU A 41 31.78 27.80 -47.67
CA GLU A 41 33.01 27.18 -47.12
C GLU A 41 32.83 25.67 -46.88
N ALA A 42 31.60 25.25 -46.57
CA ALA A 42 31.18 23.88 -46.33
C ALA A 42 29.66 23.73 -46.40
N THR A 43 29.18 22.50 -46.52
CA THR A 43 27.76 22.13 -46.38
C THR A 43 27.50 21.48 -45.02
N VAL A 44 26.50 21.95 -44.28
CA VAL A 44 26.05 21.36 -43.01
C VAL A 44 24.72 20.66 -43.22
N LEU A 45 24.71 19.33 -43.07
CA LEU A 45 23.50 18.52 -43.09
C LEU A 45 23.03 18.27 -41.66
N VAL A 46 21.89 18.84 -41.29
CA VAL A 46 21.18 18.53 -40.04
C VAL A 46 20.09 17.52 -40.35
N TRP A 47 20.29 16.30 -39.87
CA TRP A 47 19.42 15.17 -40.17
C TRP A 47 18.94 14.47 -38.89
N ASP A 48 17.68 14.70 -38.54
CA ASP A 48 17.03 13.98 -37.45
C ASP A 48 16.60 12.57 -37.91
N GLY A 49 17.59 11.69 -38.05
CA GLY A 49 17.41 10.33 -38.56
C GLY A 49 17.16 9.29 -37.47
N MET A 50 17.62 9.53 -36.24
CA MET A 50 17.59 8.57 -35.13
C MET A 50 18.22 7.22 -35.51
N LEU A 51 19.37 7.27 -36.18
CA LEU A 51 20.13 6.12 -36.69
C LEU A 51 21.36 5.85 -35.82
N GLU A 52 22.02 4.72 -36.04
CA GLU A 52 23.31 4.46 -35.38
C GLU A 52 24.40 5.43 -35.86
N PRO A 53 25.32 5.90 -34.98
CA PRO A 53 26.40 6.81 -35.35
C PRO A 53 27.23 6.33 -36.55
N ALA A 54 27.45 5.03 -36.69
CA ALA A 54 28.20 4.43 -37.78
C ALA A 54 27.59 4.70 -39.16
N GLU A 55 26.27 4.87 -39.26
CA GLU A 55 25.60 5.18 -40.52
C GLU A 55 25.88 6.63 -40.96
N TYR A 56 25.85 7.57 -40.02
CA TYR A 56 26.22 8.97 -40.28
C TYR A 56 27.70 9.09 -40.67
N GLU A 57 28.58 8.36 -39.98
CA GLU A 57 30.00 8.30 -40.33
C GLU A 57 30.24 7.66 -41.70
N GLY A 58 29.47 6.62 -42.05
CA GLY A 58 29.50 6.00 -43.37
C GLY A 58 29.15 6.99 -44.48
N LEU A 59 28.06 7.75 -44.30
CA LEU A 59 27.65 8.80 -45.23
C LEU A 59 28.69 9.92 -45.33
N SER A 60 29.23 10.35 -44.19
CA SER A 60 30.28 11.38 -44.15
C SER A 60 31.53 10.92 -44.91
N ARG A 61 31.98 9.68 -44.71
CA ARG A 61 33.14 9.11 -45.43
C ARG A 61 32.91 9.04 -46.93
N GLN A 62 31.72 8.64 -47.36
CA GLN A 62 31.37 8.57 -48.80
C GLN A 62 31.44 9.96 -49.46
N LEU A 63 30.92 11.00 -48.81
CA LEU A 63 30.94 12.37 -49.33
C LEU A 63 32.35 12.97 -49.32
N HIS A 64 33.14 12.72 -48.26
CA HIS A 64 34.54 13.15 -48.20
C HIS A 64 35.42 12.47 -49.24
N ALA A 65 35.19 11.17 -49.52
CA ALA A 65 35.90 10.45 -50.58
C ALA A 65 35.65 11.04 -51.98
N ARG A 66 34.51 11.72 -52.18
CA ARG A 66 34.16 12.48 -53.38
C ARG A 66 34.65 13.93 -53.36
N GLY A 67 35.44 14.33 -52.35
CA GLY A 67 36.06 15.65 -52.23
C GLY A 67 35.16 16.73 -51.62
N ARG A 68 34.01 16.37 -51.04
CA ARG A 68 33.05 17.33 -50.46
C ARG A 68 33.39 17.69 -49.02
N LYS A 69 33.21 18.97 -48.67
CA LYS A 69 33.33 19.47 -47.30
C LYS A 69 31.96 19.46 -46.64
N VAL A 70 31.59 18.34 -46.02
CA VAL A 70 30.26 18.16 -45.41
C VAL A 70 30.35 17.83 -43.93
N LEU A 71 29.67 18.61 -43.10
CA LEU A 71 29.43 18.30 -41.69
C LEU A 71 28.03 17.69 -41.53
N ILE A 72 27.95 16.49 -40.98
CA ILE A 72 26.68 15.81 -40.72
C ILE A 72 26.40 15.88 -39.22
N VAL A 73 25.26 16.47 -38.87
CA VAL A 73 24.74 16.50 -37.50
C VAL A 73 23.51 15.59 -37.46
N GLY A 74 23.69 14.41 -36.88
CA GLY A 74 22.66 13.39 -36.73
C GLY A 74 22.11 13.32 -35.30
N SER A 75 20.91 12.75 -35.16
CA SER A 75 20.36 12.31 -33.88
C SER A 75 20.50 10.78 -33.75
N ALA A 76 20.81 10.30 -32.54
CA ALA A 76 20.94 8.87 -32.24
C ALA A 76 20.48 8.61 -30.80
N TYR A 77 20.04 7.38 -30.51
CA TYR A 77 19.84 6.94 -29.13
C TYR A 77 21.17 6.90 -28.38
N LYS A 78 21.10 7.00 -27.06
CA LYS A 78 22.27 6.96 -26.19
C LYS A 78 23.01 5.63 -26.40
N THR A 79 24.25 5.70 -26.88
CA THR A 79 25.14 4.54 -26.98
C THR A 79 26.01 4.45 -25.73
N GLN A 80 26.48 3.26 -25.37
CA GLN A 80 27.38 3.06 -24.21
C GLN A 80 28.80 3.62 -24.43
N ARG A 81 29.13 4.11 -25.63
CA ARG A 81 30.46 4.60 -25.98
C ARG A 81 30.50 6.12 -25.87
N ASP A 82 31.25 6.63 -24.91
CA ASP A 82 31.60 8.05 -24.88
C ASP A 82 32.62 8.35 -25.99
N SER A 83 32.27 9.29 -26.87
CA SER A 83 33.14 9.77 -27.95
C SER A 83 33.03 11.29 -28.03
N SER A 84 34.13 11.96 -28.38
CA SER A 84 34.18 13.43 -28.50
C SER A 84 33.28 13.98 -29.61
N ILE A 85 32.79 13.12 -30.52
CA ILE A 85 31.86 13.47 -31.60
C ILE A 85 30.39 13.37 -31.17
N LEU A 86 30.10 12.81 -29.99
CA LEU A 86 28.75 12.62 -29.48
C LEU A 86 28.44 13.68 -28.42
N VAL A 87 27.40 14.47 -28.66
CA VAL A 87 26.90 15.46 -27.71
C VAL A 87 25.63 14.93 -27.08
N LYS A 88 25.65 14.71 -25.77
CA LYS A 88 24.48 14.22 -25.03
C LYS A 88 23.45 15.35 -24.87
N ALA A 89 22.27 15.16 -25.45
CA ALA A 89 21.10 15.96 -25.12
C ALA A 89 20.45 15.43 -23.83
N PRO A 90 20.32 16.21 -22.76
CA PRO A 90 19.64 15.78 -21.54
C PRO A 90 18.13 15.63 -21.80
N ILE A 91 17.50 14.67 -21.10
CA ILE A 91 16.03 14.47 -21.14
C ILE A 91 15.30 15.53 -20.31
N GLU A 92 15.99 16.10 -19.33
CA GLU A 92 15.47 17.10 -18.41
C GLU A 92 15.69 18.50 -18.98
N LEU A 93 14.66 19.34 -18.89
CA LEU A 93 14.76 20.75 -19.25
C LEU A 93 15.64 21.48 -18.23
N SER A 94 16.60 22.26 -18.71
CA SER A 94 17.33 23.20 -17.88
C SER A 94 16.41 24.34 -17.42
N ALA A 95 16.76 25.01 -16.31
CA ALA A 95 15.98 26.15 -15.80
C ALA A 95 15.80 27.27 -16.85
N ALA A 96 16.78 27.47 -17.74
CA ALA A 96 16.70 28.43 -18.83
C ALA A 96 15.69 28.00 -19.90
N GLU A 97 15.68 26.72 -20.27
CA GLU A 97 14.71 26.14 -21.22
C GLU A 97 13.30 26.16 -20.64
N SER A 98 13.11 25.82 -19.36
CA SER A 98 11.82 25.93 -18.68
C SER A 98 11.29 27.37 -18.70
N ALA A 99 12.15 28.37 -18.49
CA ALA A 99 11.75 29.78 -18.57
C ALA A 99 11.41 30.25 -19.99
N GLN A 100 12.07 29.70 -21.02
CA GLN A 100 11.73 29.96 -22.41
C GLN A 100 10.41 29.28 -22.80
N LEU A 101 10.19 28.04 -22.35
CA LEU A 101 8.98 27.28 -22.59
C LEU A 101 7.75 27.95 -21.97
N VAL A 102 7.84 28.43 -20.72
CA VAL A 102 6.74 29.21 -20.09
C VAL A 102 6.38 30.45 -20.91
N ARG A 103 7.38 31.19 -21.41
CA ARG A 103 7.14 32.36 -22.26
C ARG A 103 6.49 31.99 -23.58
N LEU A 104 6.90 30.87 -24.17
CA LEU A 104 6.32 30.36 -25.40
C LEU A 104 4.85 29.95 -25.18
N LEU A 105 4.55 29.23 -24.11
CA LEU A 105 3.19 28.79 -23.77
C LEU A 105 2.26 29.97 -23.49
N ALA A 106 2.75 30.99 -22.79
CA ALA A 106 2.01 32.23 -22.58
C ALA A 106 1.64 32.92 -23.91
N SER A 107 2.49 32.82 -24.93
CA SER A 107 2.18 33.35 -26.27
C SER A 107 1.04 32.61 -26.98
N PHE A 108 0.76 31.36 -26.56
CA PHE A 108 -0.39 30.57 -27.02
C PHE A 108 -1.59 30.63 -26.07
N GLY A 109 -1.55 31.49 -25.03
CA GLY A 109 -2.64 31.64 -24.06
C GLY A 109 -2.68 30.56 -22.97
N ILE A 110 -1.61 29.78 -22.80
CA ILE A 110 -1.51 28.71 -21.80
C ILE A 110 -0.66 29.22 -20.63
N GLU A 111 -1.30 29.50 -19.50
CA GLU A 111 -0.60 29.94 -18.27
C GLU A 111 -0.15 28.74 -17.43
N VAL A 112 1.17 28.57 -17.28
CA VAL A 112 1.77 27.52 -16.45
C VAL A 112 2.82 28.16 -15.54
N SER A 113 2.78 27.82 -14.25
CA SER A 113 3.82 28.25 -13.31
C SER A 113 5.12 27.45 -13.50
N GLN A 114 6.28 28.08 -13.36
CA GLN A 114 7.58 27.38 -13.46
C GLN A 114 7.73 26.24 -12.44
N GLN A 115 7.09 26.33 -11.28
CA GLN A 115 7.13 25.30 -10.23
C GLN A 115 6.25 24.08 -10.56
N ALA A 116 5.31 24.20 -11.50
CA ALA A 116 4.42 23.12 -11.92
C ALA A 116 4.90 22.38 -13.17
N LEU A 117 6.02 22.82 -13.78
CA LEU A 117 6.60 22.14 -14.93
C LEU A 117 7.33 20.87 -14.51
N ASP A 118 6.93 19.75 -15.10
CA ASP A 118 7.67 18.51 -14.98
C ASP A 118 9.05 18.68 -15.66
N PRO A 119 10.16 18.29 -15.01
CA PRO A 119 11.48 18.38 -15.62
C PRO A 119 11.57 17.55 -16.90
N ASN A 120 10.78 16.48 -17.05
CA ASN A 120 10.68 15.72 -18.29
C ASN A 120 9.72 16.40 -19.27
N PHE A 121 10.26 16.83 -20.43
CA PHE A 121 9.49 17.52 -21.46
C PHE A 121 8.31 16.70 -22.03
N LEU A 122 8.45 15.38 -22.16
CA LEU A 122 7.36 14.52 -22.64
C LEU A 122 6.22 14.43 -21.62
N ALA A 123 6.56 14.36 -20.33
CA ALA A 123 5.57 14.38 -19.26
C ALA A 123 4.82 15.72 -19.20
N PHE A 124 5.52 16.82 -19.48
CA PHE A 124 4.91 18.13 -19.65
C PHE A 124 3.91 18.15 -20.82
N LEU A 125 4.30 17.69 -22.02
CA LEU A 125 3.42 17.68 -23.20
C LEU A 125 2.13 16.89 -22.94
N TYR A 126 2.26 15.72 -22.30
CA TYR A 126 1.11 14.90 -21.96
C TYR A 126 0.14 15.58 -20.97
N ARG A 127 0.65 16.23 -19.92
CA ARG A 127 -0.19 16.84 -18.88
C ARG A 127 -0.84 18.15 -19.30
N PHE A 128 -0.13 18.97 -20.07
CA PHE A 128 -0.55 20.36 -20.37
C PHE A 128 -1.05 20.55 -21.80
N LEU A 129 -0.81 19.60 -22.72
CA LEU A 129 -1.26 19.67 -24.11
C LEU A 129 -1.95 18.35 -24.54
N PRO A 130 -3.21 18.11 -24.13
CA PRO A 130 -3.93 16.86 -24.39
C PRO A 130 -4.04 16.50 -25.88
N ASP A 131 -4.10 17.50 -26.76
CA ASP A 131 -4.14 17.31 -28.21
C ASP A 131 -2.90 16.58 -28.76
N THR A 132 -1.78 16.63 -28.03
CA THR A 132 -0.55 15.92 -28.38
C THR A 132 -0.56 14.45 -27.96
N GLU A 133 -1.49 14.02 -27.08
CA GLU A 133 -1.53 12.66 -26.53
C GLU A 133 -1.55 11.59 -27.62
N ARG A 134 -2.44 11.73 -28.62
CA ARG A 134 -2.57 10.74 -29.70
C ARG A 134 -1.28 10.62 -30.52
N GLN A 135 -0.60 11.75 -30.76
CA GLN A 135 0.65 11.78 -31.52
C GLN A 135 1.81 11.19 -30.71
N LEU A 136 1.89 11.52 -29.42
CA LEU A 136 2.89 10.96 -28.50
C LEU A 136 2.75 9.45 -28.36
N ARG A 137 1.52 8.95 -28.15
CA ARG A 137 1.23 7.51 -28.10
C ARG A 137 1.63 6.81 -29.39
N SER A 138 1.24 7.35 -30.55
CA SER A 138 1.63 6.79 -31.85
C SER A 138 3.15 6.83 -32.08
N GLY A 139 3.82 7.89 -31.64
CA GLY A 139 5.28 8.03 -31.73
C GLY A 139 6.02 6.98 -30.90
N LEU A 140 5.66 6.84 -29.63
CA LEU A 140 6.24 5.85 -28.71
C LEU A 140 5.97 4.41 -29.17
N SER A 141 4.76 4.13 -29.66
CA SER A 141 4.43 2.84 -30.27
C SER A 141 5.29 2.51 -31.49
N LYS A 142 5.53 3.49 -32.38
CA LYS A 142 6.38 3.30 -33.55
C LYS A 142 7.85 3.10 -33.17
N GLU A 143 8.31 3.81 -32.14
CA GLU A 143 9.64 3.63 -31.56
C GLU A 143 9.80 2.21 -31.01
N LEU A 144 8.83 1.75 -30.21
CA LEU A 144 8.86 0.39 -29.68
C LEU A 144 8.88 -0.66 -30.79
N ARG A 145 8.00 -0.54 -31.79
CA ARG A 145 7.97 -1.47 -32.93
C ARG A 145 9.25 -1.43 -33.75
N SER A 146 9.84 -0.25 -33.93
CA SER A 146 11.14 -0.13 -34.61
C SER A 146 12.23 -0.85 -33.83
N ALA A 147 12.22 -0.75 -32.50
CA ALA A 147 13.14 -1.48 -31.65
C ALA A 147 12.91 -3.00 -31.76
N GLU A 148 11.66 -3.48 -31.67
CA GLU A 148 11.30 -4.89 -31.84
C GLU A 148 11.73 -5.44 -33.20
N GLN A 149 11.52 -4.68 -34.28
CA GLN A 149 11.92 -5.09 -35.63
C GLN A 149 13.44 -5.12 -35.81
N ALA A 150 14.16 -4.14 -35.27
CA ALA A 150 15.63 -4.15 -35.28
C ALA A 150 16.16 -5.37 -34.51
N MET A 151 15.57 -5.66 -33.35
CA MET A 151 15.90 -6.83 -32.52
C MET A 151 15.66 -8.16 -33.26
N ALA A 152 14.50 -8.31 -33.90
CA ALA A 152 14.19 -9.51 -34.69
C ALA A 152 15.17 -9.72 -35.84
N ARG A 153 15.71 -8.65 -36.44
CA ARG A 153 16.75 -8.75 -37.48
C ARG A 153 18.10 -9.17 -36.89
N PHE A 154 18.52 -8.57 -35.77
CA PHE A 154 19.78 -8.93 -35.11
C PHE A 154 19.79 -10.38 -34.60
N ALA A 155 18.67 -10.88 -34.07
CA ALA A 155 18.54 -12.27 -33.66
C ALA A 155 18.77 -13.23 -34.84
N ARG A 156 18.13 -12.97 -35.99
CA ARG A 156 18.29 -13.74 -37.23
C ARG A 156 19.71 -13.68 -37.79
N GLU A 157 20.36 -12.52 -37.74
CA GLU A 157 21.75 -12.36 -38.17
C GLU A 157 22.72 -13.11 -37.25
N ARG A 158 22.46 -13.13 -35.95
CA ARG A 158 23.23 -13.93 -34.99
C ARG A 158 23.06 -15.42 -35.21
N GLU A 159 21.85 -15.91 -35.41
CA GLU A 159 21.60 -17.32 -35.77
C GLU A 159 22.31 -17.73 -37.06
N ARG A 160 22.31 -16.87 -38.08
CA ARG A 160 23.11 -17.06 -39.30
C ARG A 160 24.62 -17.11 -39.03
N ASN A 161 25.11 -16.27 -38.11
CA ASN A 161 26.51 -16.25 -37.73
C ASN A 161 26.91 -17.40 -36.79
N SER A 162 25.98 -17.96 -36.00
CA SER A 162 26.16 -19.22 -35.27
C SER A 162 26.14 -20.42 -36.21
N ALA A 163 25.37 -20.35 -37.29
CA ALA A 163 25.33 -21.36 -38.35
C ALA A 163 26.58 -21.34 -39.25
N THR A 164 27.46 -20.33 -39.11
CA THR A 164 28.80 -20.32 -39.71
C THR A 164 29.88 -20.98 -38.84
N ASP A 165 29.57 -21.42 -37.61
CA ASP A 165 30.38 -22.45 -36.93
C ASP A 165 29.93 -23.83 -37.44
N ALA A 166 30.73 -24.37 -38.35
CA ALA A 166 30.46 -25.52 -39.19
C ALA A 166 30.47 -26.88 -38.47
N ASP A 167 29.74 -27.06 -37.37
CA ASP A 167 29.68 -28.38 -36.69
C ASP A 167 28.41 -28.67 -35.86
N GLN A 168 27.22 -28.25 -36.33
CA GLN A 168 25.99 -28.95 -35.96
C GLN A 168 25.52 -29.85 -37.11
N PRO A 169 25.49 -31.19 -36.94
CA PRO A 169 24.97 -32.08 -37.97
C PRO A 169 23.48 -31.81 -38.17
N LEU A 170 23.11 -31.49 -39.42
CA LEU A 170 21.72 -31.39 -39.86
C LEU A 170 20.97 -32.66 -39.44
N ASN A 171 19.76 -32.51 -38.91
CA ASN A 171 18.94 -33.67 -38.57
C ASN A 171 18.52 -34.42 -39.85
N ALA A 172 18.20 -35.71 -39.74
CA ALA A 172 17.90 -36.56 -40.89
C ALA A 172 16.75 -36.04 -41.77
N ILE A 173 15.84 -35.26 -41.19
CA ILE A 173 14.71 -34.63 -41.88
C ILE A 173 15.18 -33.42 -42.72
N GLN A 174 16.09 -32.60 -42.21
CA GLN A 174 16.67 -31.46 -42.93
C GLN A 174 17.48 -31.93 -44.15
N ILE A 175 18.24 -33.01 -44.02
CA ILE A 175 18.97 -33.63 -45.14
C ILE A 175 17.98 -34.15 -46.20
N ALA A 176 16.87 -34.75 -45.78
CA ALA A 176 15.84 -35.23 -46.70
C ALA A 176 15.13 -34.09 -47.46
N PHE A 177 14.84 -32.96 -46.79
CA PHE A 177 14.27 -31.78 -47.45
C PHE A 177 15.22 -31.15 -48.47
N GLN A 178 16.50 -31.07 -48.11
CA GLN A 178 17.53 -30.53 -49.00
C GLN A 178 17.77 -31.45 -50.22
N ALA A 179 17.76 -32.78 -50.01
CA ALA A 179 17.85 -33.77 -51.09
C ALA A 179 16.61 -33.75 -52.02
N ALA A 180 15.45 -33.32 -51.50
CA ALA A 180 14.22 -33.15 -52.29
C ALA A 180 14.17 -31.81 -53.07
N GLY A 181 15.22 -30.98 -53.00
CA GLY A 181 15.28 -29.69 -53.69
C GLY A 181 14.41 -28.59 -53.05
N LEU A 182 13.96 -28.80 -51.81
CA LEU A 182 13.19 -27.81 -51.06
C LEU A 182 14.16 -26.99 -50.19
N SER A 183 14.29 -25.70 -50.49
CA SER A 183 14.99 -24.77 -49.60
C SER A 183 14.20 -24.62 -48.30
N LEU A 184 14.85 -24.79 -47.14
CA LEU A 184 14.26 -24.56 -45.82
C LEU A 184 13.69 -23.14 -45.69
N ASP A 185 14.28 -22.17 -46.40
CA ASP A 185 13.80 -20.79 -46.47
C ASP A 185 12.38 -20.67 -47.10
N ASN A 186 11.98 -21.65 -47.92
CA ASN A 186 10.65 -21.72 -48.55
C ASN A 186 9.63 -22.52 -47.72
N LEU A 187 10.09 -23.24 -46.68
CA LEU A 187 9.25 -24.06 -45.79
C LEU A 187 8.95 -23.36 -44.46
N LEU A 188 9.72 -22.32 -44.12
CA LEU A 188 9.36 -21.40 -43.04
C LEU A 188 8.19 -20.54 -43.52
N PRO A 189 7.12 -20.37 -42.72
CA PRO A 189 6.01 -19.53 -43.12
C PRO A 189 6.53 -18.15 -43.49
N ALA A 190 6.13 -17.65 -44.66
CA ALA A 190 6.36 -16.26 -45.07
C ALA A 190 6.05 -15.38 -43.87
N GLY A 191 7.06 -14.62 -43.40
CA GLY A 191 7.01 -13.94 -42.11
C GLY A 191 5.66 -13.30 -41.91
N SER A 192 4.93 -13.77 -40.88
CA SER A 192 3.56 -13.40 -40.57
C SER A 192 3.33 -11.94 -40.96
N GLU A 193 2.60 -11.74 -42.06
CA GLU A 193 2.06 -10.43 -42.38
C GLU A 193 1.28 -10.00 -41.15
N LEU A 194 1.81 -8.98 -40.47
CA LEU A 194 1.22 -8.22 -39.35
C LEU A 194 -0.23 -8.58 -39.04
N GLU A 195 -0.47 -9.71 -38.39
CA GLU A 195 -1.67 -9.86 -37.59
C GLU A 195 -1.60 -8.77 -36.53
N SER A 196 -2.74 -8.12 -36.31
CA SER A 196 -2.92 -7.12 -35.27
C SER A 196 -2.38 -7.69 -33.95
N ILE A 197 -1.21 -7.24 -33.48
CA ILE A 197 -0.60 -7.67 -32.19
C ILE A 197 -1.58 -7.51 -31.02
N LYS A 198 -2.60 -6.65 -31.19
CA LYS A 198 -3.70 -6.44 -30.24
C LYS A 198 -4.63 -7.66 -30.10
N GLU A 199 -4.57 -8.62 -31.01
CA GLU A 199 -5.42 -9.82 -31.00
C GLU A 199 -4.65 -11.08 -30.57
N GLN A 200 -3.33 -11.00 -30.45
CA GLN A 200 -2.49 -12.12 -30.00
C GLN A 200 -2.42 -12.21 -28.48
N SER A 201 -2.62 -13.42 -27.96
CA SER A 201 -2.44 -13.74 -26.54
C SER A 201 -0.98 -13.56 -26.10
N PHE A 202 -0.73 -13.48 -24.80
CA PHE A 202 0.62 -13.31 -24.26
C PHE A 202 1.56 -14.46 -24.66
N ALA A 203 1.06 -15.69 -24.72
CA ALA A 203 1.86 -16.87 -25.04
C ALA A 203 2.27 -16.95 -26.53
N GLU A 204 1.45 -16.40 -27.42
CA GLU A 204 1.67 -16.43 -28.88
C GLU A 204 2.65 -15.35 -29.35
N ARG A 205 2.94 -14.36 -28.50
CA ARG A 205 3.87 -13.27 -28.80
C ARG A 205 5.31 -13.77 -28.90
N ALA A 206 6.10 -13.12 -29.77
CA ALA A 206 7.53 -13.40 -29.88
C ALA A 206 8.25 -13.14 -28.52
N PRO A 207 9.36 -13.82 -28.21
CA PRO A 207 10.05 -13.70 -26.91
C PRO A 207 10.33 -12.25 -26.49
N ILE A 208 10.77 -11.41 -27.43
CA ILE A 208 11.04 -9.98 -27.17
C ILE A 208 9.78 -9.17 -26.87
N GLN A 209 8.67 -9.49 -27.54
CA GLN A 209 7.38 -8.86 -27.31
C GLN A 209 6.83 -9.27 -25.96
N ARG A 210 7.05 -10.53 -25.54
CA ARG A 210 6.68 -11.01 -24.21
C ARG A 210 7.45 -10.26 -23.11
N VAL A 211 8.78 -10.09 -23.25
CA VAL A 211 9.60 -9.28 -22.34
C VAL A 211 9.03 -7.86 -22.23
N THR A 212 8.82 -7.23 -23.38
CA THR A 212 8.33 -5.85 -23.48
C THR A 212 6.95 -5.72 -22.83
N THR A 213 6.04 -6.64 -23.12
CA THR A 213 4.67 -6.64 -22.59
C THR A 213 4.70 -6.78 -21.05
N LEU A 214 5.50 -7.71 -20.52
CA LEU A 214 5.67 -7.90 -19.08
C LEU A 214 6.18 -6.63 -18.38
N VAL A 215 7.24 -6.02 -18.90
CA VAL A 215 7.83 -4.79 -18.33
C VAL A 215 6.87 -3.61 -18.42
N LEU A 216 6.09 -3.49 -19.50
CA LEU A 216 5.12 -2.42 -19.65
C LEU A 216 3.91 -2.58 -18.71
N VAL A 217 3.41 -3.81 -18.50
CA VAL A 217 2.28 -4.10 -17.61
C VAL A 217 2.61 -3.77 -16.15
N ALA A 218 3.81 -4.10 -15.67
CA ALA A 218 4.24 -3.68 -14.33
C ALA A 218 4.67 -2.20 -14.29
N GLY A 219 5.36 -1.75 -15.34
CA GLY A 219 5.90 -0.40 -15.48
C GLY A 219 4.84 0.70 -15.51
N GLN A 220 3.65 0.43 -16.04
CA GLN A 220 2.53 1.40 -15.98
C GLN A 220 2.11 1.72 -14.54
N HIS A 221 2.35 0.79 -13.60
CA HIS A 221 2.11 0.99 -12.16
C HIS A 221 3.36 1.49 -11.41
N GLY A 222 4.47 1.72 -12.12
CA GLY A 222 5.74 2.18 -11.54
C GLY A 222 6.48 1.06 -10.78
N ILE A 223 6.21 -0.20 -11.10
CA ILE A 223 6.78 -1.36 -10.41
C ILE A 223 7.76 -2.05 -11.36
N PRO A 224 9.05 -2.17 -10.99
CA PRO A 224 10.02 -2.91 -11.77
C PRO A 224 9.85 -4.43 -11.55
N VAL A 225 10.12 -5.22 -12.58
CA VAL A 225 9.94 -6.69 -12.55
C VAL A 225 11.26 -7.38 -12.17
N PRO A 226 11.30 -8.23 -11.14
CA PRO A 226 12.48 -9.02 -10.82
C PRO A 226 12.98 -9.83 -12.02
N ILE A 227 14.28 -9.78 -12.32
CA ILE A 227 14.81 -10.45 -13.53
C ILE A 227 14.61 -11.97 -13.47
N ASP A 228 14.74 -12.57 -12.28
CA ASP A 228 14.55 -14.01 -12.07
C ASP A 228 13.10 -14.46 -12.29
N LEU A 229 12.13 -13.59 -12.00
CA LEU A 229 10.73 -13.81 -12.30
C LEU A 229 10.49 -13.71 -13.81
N ALA A 230 11.02 -12.65 -14.45
CA ALA A 230 10.89 -12.46 -15.89
C ALA A 230 11.48 -13.64 -16.67
N LEU A 231 12.65 -14.13 -16.29
CA LEU A 231 13.28 -15.29 -16.91
C LEU A 231 12.45 -16.58 -16.76
N ARG A 232 11.72 -16.74 -15.64
CA ARG A 232 10.83 -17.89 -15.45
C ARG A 232 9.56 -17.81 -16.29
N ILE A 233 8.91 -16.65 -16.31
CA ILE A 233 7.74 -16.39 -17.15
C ILE A 233 8.06 -16.65 -18.64
N LEU A 234 9.25 -16.22 -19.07
CA LEU A 234 9.65 -16.27 -20.47
C LEU A 234 10.32 -17.59 -20.89
N GLY A 235 10.84 -18.37 -19.93
CA GLY A 235 11.54 -19.63 -20.18
C GLY A 235 12.90 -19.46 -20.87
N ARG A 236 13.38 -20.54 -21.53
CA ARG A 236 14.72 -20.58 -22.15
C ARG A 236 14.93 -19.53 -23.25
N GLU A 237 13.89 -19.27 -24.04
CA GLU A 237 13.90 -18.26 -25.10
C GLU A 237 13.92 -16.82 -24.53
N GLY A 238 13.44 -16.66 -23.30
CA GLY A 238 13.40 -15.40 -22.56
C GLY A 238 14.77 -14.79 -22.25
N PHE A 239 15.80 -15.61 -21.99
CA PHE A 239 17.13 -15.10 -21.65
C PHE A 239 17.75 -14.28 -22.80
N GLN A 240 17.59 -14.77 -24.03
CA GLN A 240 18.05 -14.05 -25.22
C GLN A 240 17.23 -12.78 -25.43
N GLY A 241 15.90 -12.87 -25.30
CA GLY A 241 15.00 -11.72 -25.39
C GLY A 241 15.29 -10.62 -24.36
N VAL A 242 15.56 -10.97 -23.09
CA VAL A 242 15.90 -10.00 -22.04
C VAL A 242 17.22 -9.31 -22.32
N ARG A 243 18.27 -10.07 -22.69
CA ARG A 243 19.58 -9.47 -23.02
C ARG A 243 19.49 -8.54 -24.22
N GLU A 244 18.73 -8.94 -25.24
CA GLU A 244 18.53 -8.12 -26.44
C GLU A 244 17.71 -6.87 -26.15
N ALA A 245 16.65 -6.98 -25.34
CA ALA A 245 15.85 -5.85 -24.87
C ALA A 245 16.71 -4.78 -24.17
N ILE A 246 17.57 -5.19 -23.24
CA ILE A 246 18.45 -4.28 -22.48
C ILE A 246 19.49 -3.59 -23.38
N VAL A 247 20.05 -4.32 -24.35
CA VAL A 247 21.16 -3.81 -25.19
C VAL A 247 20.67 -2.85 -26.28
N SER A 248 19.45 -3.04 -26.79
CA SER A 248 19.00 -2.40 -28.03
C SER A 248 17.79 -1.47 -27.87
N SER A 249 17.11 -1.49 -26.71
CA SER A 249 15.96 -0.61 -26.44
C SER A 249 16.25 0.34 -25.28
N ASP A 250 16.17 1.65 -25.50
CA ASP A 250 16.24 2.65 -24.42
C ASP A 250 14.93 2.69 -23.57
N ILE A 251 13.90 1.94 -23.98
CA ILE A 251 12.61 1.84 -23.27
C ILE A 251 12.71 0.91 -22.07
N ILE A 252 13.48 -0.18 -22.16
CA ILE A 252 13.64 -1.17 -21.09
C ILE A 252 15.02 -1.01 -20.48
N ARG A 253 15.07 -0.88 -19.15
CA ARG A 253 16.32 -0.67 -18.41
C ARG A 253 16.46 -1.68 -17.30
N GLU A 254 17.69 -2.09 -17.09
CA GLU A 254 18.12 -2.79 -15.90
C GLU A 254 18.28 -1.78 -14.76
N ILE A 255 17.61 -2.04 -13.65
CA ILE A 255 17.64 -1.26 -12.42
C ILE A 255 18.33 -2.13 -11.38
N THR A 256 19.44 -1.63 -10.84
CA THR A 256 20.13 -2.27 -9.72
C THR A 256 19.59 -1.70 -8.42
N GLU A 257 19.02 -2.55 -7.58
CA GLU A 257 18.52 -2.18 -6.27
C GLU A 257 19.65 -2.10 -5.22
N GLU A 258 19.40 -1.43 -4.10
CA GLU A 258 20.41 -1.21 -3.04
C GLU A 258 20.95 -2.51 -2.44
N ASN A 259 20.19 -3.59 -2.55
CA ASN A 259 20.54 -4.96 -2.14
C ASN A 259 21.41 -5.71 -3.17
N GLY A 260 21.71 -5.12 -4.32
CA GLY A 260 22.48 -5.73 -5.41
C GLY A 260 21.67 -6.62 -6.34
N GLU A 261 20.33 -6.60 -6.25
CA GLU A 261 19.43 -7.35 -7.12
C GLU A 261 19.11 -6.56 -8.40
N PHE A 262 18.75 -7.28 -9.45
CA PHE A 262 18.49 -6.73 -10.78
C PHE A 262 17.01 -6.86 -11.13
N SER A 263 16.41 -5.71 -11.48
CA SER A 263 15.02 -5.62 -11.90
C SER A 263 14.92 -4.96 -13.28
N LEU A 264 13.94 -5.37 -14.08
CA LEU A 264 13.63 -4.79 -15.37
C LEU A 264 12.54 -3.73 -15.21
N GLY A 265 12.81 -2.50 -15.65
CA GLY A 265 11.86 -1.41 -15.58
C GLY A 265 11.73 -0.66 -16.90
N ALA A 266 10.61 0.02 -17.08
CA ALA A 266 10.47 0.99 -18.15
C ALA A 266 11.27 2.27 -17.83
N ARG A 267 11.72 2.98 -18.87
CA ARG A 267 12.42 4.27 -18.76
C ARG A 267 11.67 5.29 -17.89
N SER A 268 10.35 5.33 -18.01
CA SER A 268 9.47 6.10 -17.13
C SER A 268 8.10 5.43 -17.00
N GLN A 269 7.45 5.63 -15.86
CA GLN A 269 6.09 5.12 -15.62
C GLN A 269 5.09 5.68 -16.64
N LEU A 270 5.22 6.96 -17.01
CA LEU A 270 4.29 7.60 -17.92
C LEU A 270 4.37 7.03 -19.34
N GLU A 271 5.58 6.79 -19.85
CA GLU A 271 5.77 6.13 -21.15
C GLU A 271 5.17 4.72 -21.12
N ALA A 272 5.40 3.96 -20.05
CA ALA A 272 4.82 2.63 -19.89
C ALA A 272 3.28 2.67 -19.91
N GLN A 273 2.66 3.62 -19.19
CA GLN A 273 1.21 3.82 -19.23
C GLN A 273 0.70 4.15 -20.63
N LEU A 274 1.38 5.05 -21.36
CA LEU A 274 0.95 5.49 -22.69
C LEU A 274 1.03 4.37 -23.71
N ILE A 275 2.10 3.57 -23.65
CA ILE A 275 2.32 2.45 -24.55
C ILE A 275 1.39 1.29 -24.20
N ALA A 276 1.29 0.90 -22.92
CA ALA A 276 0.40 -0.17 -22.47
C ALA A 276 -1.05 0.10 -22.91
N ARG A 277 -1.56 1.31 -22.65
CA ARG A 277 -2.92 1.72 -23.08
C ARG A 277 -3.14 1.68 -24.59
N HIS A 278 -2.08 1.71 -25.42
CA HIS A 278 -2.21 1.70 -26.88
C HIS A 278 -1.98 0.33 -27.50
N GLU A 279 -1.03 -0.44 -27.00
CA GLU A 279 -0.56 -1.70 -27.59
C GLU A 279 -1.05 -2.95 -26.85
N ILE A 280 -1.43 -2.84 -25.57
CA ILE A 280 -1.77 -3.99 -24.73
C ILE A 280 -3.27 -3.94 -24.39
N PRO A 281 -4.09 -4.89 -24.91
CA PRO A 281 -5.47 -5.05 -24.46
C PRO A 281 -5.53 -5.50 -23.00
N LEU A 282 -6.64 -5.16 -22.32
CA LEU A 282 -6.85 -5.55 -20.92
C LEU A 282 -6.74 -7.07 -20.69
N ALA A 283 -7.32 -7.88 -21.57
CA ALA A 283 -7.22 -9.34 -21.48
C ALA A 283 -5.76 -9.82 -21.42
N VAL A 284 -4.89 -9.26 -22.27
CA VAL A 284 -3.46 -9.59 -22.28
C VAL A 284 -2.75 -9.03 -21.04
N GLU A 285 -3.15 -7.85 -20.54
CA GLU A 285 -2.62 -7.36 -19.26
C GLU A 285 -2.90 -8.35 -18.12
N VAL A 286 -4.12 -8.90 -18.07
CA VAL A 286 -4.55 -9.88 -17.06
C VAL A 286 -3.81 -11.20 -17.22
N GLU A 287 -3.66 -11.70 -18.45
CA GLU A 287 -2.85 -12.90 -18.74
C GLU A 287 -1.42 -12.77 -18.18
N VAL A 288 -0.78 -11.61 -18.39
CA VAL A 288 0.56 -11.32 -17.87
C VAL A 288 0.60 -11.32 -16.34
N ILE A 289 -0.43 -10.77 -15.69
CA ILE A 289 -0.54 -10.76 -14.23
C ILE A 289 -0.70 -12.18 -13.69
N ILE A 290 -1.58 -12.98 -14.30
CA ILE A 290 -1.81 -14.39 -13.94
C ILE A 290 -0.53 -15.21 -14.12
N GLU A 291 0.17 -15.02 -15.23
CA GLU A 291 1.43 -15.72 -15.49
C GLU A 291 2.52 -15.32 -14.49
N ALA A 292 2.56 -14.05 -14.06
CA ALA A 292 3.46 -13.60 -13.02
C ALA A 292 3.15 -14.23 -11.67
N ILE A 293 1.87 -14.39 -11.31
CA ILE A 293 1.44 -15.09 -10.08
C ILE A 293 1.89 -16.56 -10.12
N ARG A 294 1.57 -17.28 -11.20
CA ARG A 294 1.93 -18.69 -11.39
C ARG A 294 3.43 -18.92 -11.38
N SER A 295 4.19 -18.00 -11.95
CA SER A 295 5.65 -18.11 -12.04
C SER A 295 6.40 -17.66 -10.78
N ALA A 296 5.77 -16.94 -9.83
CA ALA A 296 6.46 -16.35 -8.68
C ALA A 296 6.98 -17.38 -7.66
N ARG A 297 8.19 -17.17 -7.14
CA ARG A 297 8.79 -17.96 -6.05
C ARG A 297 8.29 -17.42 -4.73
N ILE A 298 7.57 -18.26 -4.00
CA ILE A 298 7.14 -17.98 -2.64
C ILE A 298 8.26 -18.49 -1.71
N THR A 299 8.98 -17.58 -1.06
CA THR A 299 10.03 -17.93 -0.10
C THR A 299 9.73 -17.34 1.27
N ASP A 300 9.93 -18.14 2.31
CA ASP A 300 9.79 -17.70 3.69
C ASP A 300 11.08 -16.98 4.14
N GLY A 301 11.26 -15.73 3.70
CA GLY A 301 12.14 -14.76 4.34
C GLY A 301 13.63 -15.10 4.42
N TRP A 302 14.22 -15.71 3.38
CA TRP A 302 15.67 -15.86 3.33
C TRP A 302 16.35 -14.49 3.08
N PRO A 303 17.32 -14.06 3.90
CA PRO A 303 18.05 -12.82 3.67
C PRO A 303 19.00 -13.03 2.48
N GLY A 304 18.58 -12.62 1.28
CA GLY A 304 19.39 -12.64 0.06
C GLY A 304 18.69 -13.08 -1.23
N ALA A 305 17.36 -13.20 -1.26
CA ALA A 305 16.59 -13.45 -2.48
C ALA A 305 15.56 -12.33 -2.70
N THR A 306 15.33 -11.98 -3.97
CA THR A 306 14.34 -10.97 -4.35
C THR A 306 12.98 -11.36 -3.84
N ASP A 307 12.35 -10.47 -3.08
CA ASP A 307 11.01 -10.69 -2.54
C ASP A 307 9.99 -10.55 -3.69
N GLU A 308 9.82 -11.62 -4.47
CA GLU A 308 8.82 -11.69 -5.53
C GLU A 308 7.39 -11.59 -4.97
N VAL A 309 7.21 -11.95 -3.69
CA VAL A 309 5.94 -11.71 -3.00
C VAL A 309 5.70 -10.22 -2.81
N GLU A 310 6.72 -9.43 -2.46
CA GLU A 310 6.63 -7.96 -2.43
C GLU A 310 6.27 -7.38 -3.81
N PHE A 311 6.90 -7.88 -4.88
CA PHE A 311 6.56 -7.49 -6.25
C PHE A 311 5.07 -7.73 -6.56
N LEU A 312 4.59 -8.95 -6.30
CA LEU A 312 3.19 -9.31 -6.53
C LEU A 312 2.25 -8.47 -5.68
N VAL A 313 2.52 -8.32 -4.38
CA VAL A 313 1.67 -7.53 -3.48
C VAL A 313 1.56 -6.08 -3.96
N LYS A 314 2.68 -5.44 -4.30
CA LYS A 314 2.67 -4.07 -4.85
C LYS A 314 1.86 -3.98 -6.14
N LEU A 315 1.99 -4.95 -7.04
CA LEU A 315 1.26 -4.96 -8.31
C LEU A 315 -0.24 -5.12 -8.08
N LEU A 316 -0.61 -6.10 -7.25
CA LEU A 316 -1.99 -6.42 -6.89
C LEU A 316 -2.69 -5.27 -6.15
N GLU A 317 -2.01 -4.57 -5.24
CA GLU A 317 -2.55 -3.38 -4.58
C GLU A 317 -2.88 -2.22 -5.56
N ARG A 318 -2.24 -2.18 -6.73
CA ARG A 318 -2.46 -1.13 -7.76
C ARG A 318 -3.60 -1.42 -8.73
N ILE A 319 -4.03 -2.69 -8.81
CA ILE A 319 -5.11 -3.15 -9.69
C ILE A 319 -6.32 -3.69 -8.92
N GLY A 320 -6.16 -3.97 -7.63
CA GLY A 320 -7.15 -4.66 -6.81
C GLY A 320 -8.36 -3.80 -6.44
N PRO A 321 -9.32 -4.40 -5.68
CA PRO A 321 -10.60 -3.79 -5.34
C PRO A 321 -10.54 -2.46 -4.59
N SER A 322 -9.45 -2.25 -3.83
CA SER A 322 -9.24 -1.01 -3.05
C SER A 322 -8.47 0.08 -3.83
N SER A 323 -8.13 -0.18 -5.09
CA SER A 323 -7.31 0.72 -5.93
C SER A 323 -8.16 1.68 -6.76
N ASP A 324 -7.57 2.80 -7.16
CA ASP A 324 -8.19 3.75 -8.11
C ASP A 324 -8.49 3.10 -9.48
N ASN A 325 -7.80 2.01 -9.84
CA ASN A 325 -8.00 1.28 -11.08
C ASN A 325 -8.99 0.12 -10.95
N SER A 326 -9.63 -0.08 -9.80
CA SER A 326 -10.56 -1.20 -9.55
C SER A 326 -11.61 -1.36 -10.65
N GLY A 327 -12.18 -0.24 -11.13
CA GLY A 327 -13.20 -0.25 -12.18
C GLY A 327 -12.73 -0.88 -13.51
N LYS A 328 -11.43 -0.85 -13.81
CA LYS A 328 -10.83 -1.45 -15.02
C LYS A 328 -10.70 -2.96 -14.91
N TYR A 329 -10.36 -3.49 -13.73
CA TYR A 329 -10.01 -4.91 -13.54
C TYR A 329 -11.11 -5.75 -12.89
N LYS A 330 -12.21 -5.14 -12.43
CA LYS A 330 -13.29 -5.80 -11.67
C LYS A 330 -13.85 -7.08 -12.28
N GLU A 331 -13.94 -7.14 -13.62
CA GLU A 331 -14.43 -8.32 -14.36
C GLU A 331 -13.50 -9.53 -14.25
N HIS A 332 -12.21 -9.29 -14.02
CA HIS A 332 -11.16 -10.32 -13.95
C HIS A 332 -10.73 -10.64 -12.52
N PHE A 333 -11.41 -10.12 -11.50
CA PHE A 333 -11.05 -10.38 -10.10
C PHE A 333 -11.12 -11.86 -9.73
N ALA A 334 -12.09 -12.61 -10.28
CA ALA A 334 -12.17 -14.06 -10.10
C ALA A 334 -10.94 -14.77 -10.66
N GLU A 335 -10.55 -14.48 -11.91
CA GLU A 335 -9.38 -15.11 -12.56
C GLU A 335 -8.07 -14.85 -11.79
N ILE A 336 -7.91 -13.65 -11.24
CA ILE A 336 -6.74 -13.28 -10.44
C ILE A 336 -6.75 -14.01 -9.09
N ALA A 337 -7.91 -14.14 -8.44
CA ALA A 337 -8.04 -14.88 -7.20
C ALA A 337 -7.76 -16.38 -7.40
N ASP A 338 -8.31 -16.98 -8.46
CA ASP A 338 -8.08 -18.37 -8.83
C ASP A 338 -6.58 -18.63 -9.08
N ALA A 339 -5.89 -17.73 -9.79
CA ALA A 339 -4.46 -17.86 -10.01
C ALA A 339 -3.63 -17.85 -8.71
N LEU A 340 -4.05 -17.08 -7.70
CA LEU A 340 -3.42 -17.07 -6.37
C LEU A 340 -3.70 -18.36 -5.61
N GLY A 341 -4.94 -18.87 -5.69
CA GLY A 341 -5.36 -20.14 -5.12
C GLY A 341 -4.59 -21.32 -5.70
N ASP A 342 -4.56 -21.44 -7.04
CA ASP A 342 -3.76 -22.44 -7.79
C ASP A 342 -2.31 -22.43 -7.30
N ARG A 343 -1.71 -21.23 -7.20
CA ARG A 343 -0.31 -21.10 -6.80
C ARG A 343 -0.08 -21.53 -5.35
N ARG A 344 -1.00 -21.21 -4.44
CA ARG A 344 -0.96 -21.65 -3.04
C ARG A 344 -1.03 -23.17 -2.94
N GLU A 345 -1.91 -23.81 -3.70
CA GLU A 345 -2.06 -25.27 -3.72
C GLU A 345 -0.82 -25.96 -4.30
N GLU A 346 -0.24 -25.45 -5.39
CA GLU A 346 1.00 -25.96 -5.97
C GLU A 346 2.18 -25.92 -5.00
N VAL A 347 2.33 -24.81 -4.27
CA VAL A 347 3.43 -24.64 -3.30
C VAL A 347 3.16 -25.42 -2.00
N GLY A 348 1.89 -25.70 -1.69
CA GLY A 348 1.47 -26.41 -0.48
C GLY A 348 1.69 -25.60 0.80
N SER A 349 1.84 -24.27 0.69
CA SER A 349 2.04 -23.36 1.83
C SER A 349 1.28 -22.05 1.62
N ALA A 350 0.48 -21.66 2.62
CA ALA A 350 -0.29 -20.44 2.62
C ALA A 350 0.58 -19.26 3.08
N HIS A 351 1.08 -18.46 2.13
CA HIS A 351 1.82 -17.25 2.47
C HIS A 351 0.86 -16.11 2.89
N PRO A 352 0.93 -15.57 4.12
CA PRO A 352 -0.09 -14.67 4.67
C PRO A 352 -0.40 -13.43 3.81
N ARG A 353 0.63 -12.85 3.18
CA ARG A 353 0.46 -11.67 2.32
C ARG A 353 -0.26 -11.95 1.01
N LEU A 354 -0.09 -13.15 0.45
CA LEU A 354 -0.73 -13.54 -0.81
C LEU A 354 -2.16 -14.00 -0.56
N VAL A 355 -2.41 -14.72 0.55
CA VAL A 355 -3.76 -15.05 0.99
C VAL A 355 -4.60 -13.81 1.25
N LEU A 356 -4.01 -12.75 1.83
CA LEU A 356 -4.69 -11.47 1.96
C LEU A 356 -5.15 -10.90 0.60
N GLN A 357 -4.32 -11.03 -0.44
CA GLN A 357 -4.68 -10.58 -1.79
C GLN A 357 -5.76 -11.50 -2.38
N GLU A 358 -5.56 -12.82 -2.36
CA GLU A 358 -6.53 -13.84 -2.81
C GLU A 358 -7.92 -13.53 -2.24
N SER A 359 -7.97 -13.32 -0.93
CA SER A 359 -9.17 -12.99 -0.19
C SER A 359 -9.82 -11.66 -0.63
N ASN A 360 -9.01 -10.61 -0.79
CA ASN A 360 -9.50 -9.30 -1.20
C ASN A 360 -10.10 -9.34 -2.61
N PHE A 361 -9.44 -9.98 -3.57
CA PHE A 361 -9.93 -10.16 -4.94
C PHE A 361 -11.22 -10.99 -4.97
N THR A 362 -11.27 -12.11 -4.23
CA THR A 362 -12.46 -12.96 -4.11
C THR A 362 -13.66 -12.15 -3.59
N ARG A 363 -13.50 -11.43 -2.47
CA ARG A 363 -14.58 -10.58 -1.93
C ARG A 363 -14.94 -9.42 -2.86
N GLY A 364 -13.94 -8.83 -3.52
CA GLY A 364 -14.14 -7.77 -4.51
C GLY A 364 -14.97 -8.23 -5.70
N PHE A 365 -14.76 -9.45 -6.18
CA PHE A 365 -15.55 -10.06 -7.25
C PHE A 365 -17.00 -10.28 -6.84
N VAL A 366 -17.24 -10.81 -5.63
CA VAL A 366 -18.61 -10.96 -5.09
C VAL A 366 -19.31 -9.62 -4.98
N TYR A 367 -18.62 -8.58 -4.48
CA TYR A 367 -19.16 -7.22 -4.42
C TYR A 367 -19.51 -6.66 -5.81
N TYR A 368 -18.68 -6.93 -6.81
CA TYR A 368 -18.96 -6.56 -8.20
C TYR A 368 -20.24 -7.24 -8.72
N GLN A 369 -20.41 -8.54 -8.49
CA GLN A 369 -21.62 -9.29 -8.88
C GLN A 369 -22.89 -8.72 -8.21
N GLN A 370 -22.79 -8.23 -6.97
CA GLN A 370 -23.91 -7.61 -6.25
C GLN A 370 -24.39 -6.31 -6.91
N GLN A 371 -23.46 -5.44 -7.35
CA GLN A 371 -23.79 -4.10 -7.84
C GLN A 371 -24.44 -4.09 -9.22
N GLU A 372 -23.98 -4.94 -10.15
CA GLU A 372 -24.37 -4.81 -11.56
C GLU A 372 -25.71 -5.45 -11.94
N GLN A 373 -26.45 -6.04 -10.98
CA GLN A 373 -27.71 -6.75 -11.28
C GLN A 373 -27.60 -7.67 -12.50
N GLN A 374 -26.43 -8.25 -12.75
CA GLN A 374 -26.29 -9.25 -13.81
C GLN A 374 -26.97 -10.52 -13.29
N GLU A 375 -28.26 -10.67 -13.61
CA GLU A 375 -29.12 -11.83 -13.30
C GLU A 375 -28.59 -13.18 -13.85
N GLN A 376 -27.37 -13.23 -14.39
CA GLN A 376 -26.80 -14.36 -15.12
C GLN A 376 -25.48 -14.90 -14.56
N GLN A 377 -24.88 -14.31 -13.52
CA GLN A 377 -23.64 -14.84 -12.91
C GLN A 377 -23.79 -15.14 -11.42
N GLY A 378 -24.04 -16.41 -11.12
CA GLY A 378 -23.97 -16.99 -9.77
C GLY A 378 -25.24 -16.86 -8.94
N SER A 379 -25.71 -17.98 -8.39
CA SER A 379 -26.75 -17.97 -7.35
C SER A 379 -26.20 -17.35 -6.06
N THR A 380 -27.07 -16.87 -5.17
CA THR A 380 -26.64 -16.42 -3.82
C THR A 380 -25.91 -17.53 -3.07
N ALA A 381 -26.30 -18.79 -3.29
CA ALA A 381 -25.61 -19.94 -2.71
C ALA A 381 -24.16 -20.06 -3.20
N ASP A 382 -23.90 -19.80 -4.48
CA ASP A 382 -22.54 -19.85 -5.03
C ASP A 382 -21.66 -18.72 -4.46
N ARG A 383 -22.20 -17.50 -4.37
CA ARG A 383 -21.50 -16.36 -3.74
C ARG A 383 -21.15 -16.64 -2.28
N VAL A 384 -22.11 -17.15 -1.52
CA VAL A 384 -21.89 -17.51 -0.11
C VAL A 384 -20.85 -18.63 0.00
N ALA A 385 -20.91 -19.67 -0.83
CA ALA A 385 -19.93 -20.75 -0.81
C ALA A 385 -18.50 -20.25 -1.08
N VAL A 386 -18.33 -19.33 -2.03
CA VAL A 386 -17.04 -18.69 -2.31
C VAL A 386 -16.54 -17.87 -1.11
N LEU A 387 -17.41 -17.10 -0.46
CA LEU A 387 -17.05 -16.34 0.73
C LEU A 387 -16.74 -17.23 1.93
N GLU A 388 -17.42 -18.37 2.09
CA GLU A 388 -17.16 -19.34 3.16
C GLU A 388 -15.82 -20.03 2.99
N TYR A 389 -15.49 -20.45 1.78
CA TYR A 389 -14.15 -20.97 1.48
C TYR A 389 -13.07 -19.94 1.82
N ASN A 390 -13.31 -18.68 1.46
CA ASN A 390 -12.39 -17.59 1.79
C ASN A 390 -12.28 -17.34 3.30
N ARG A 391 -13.39 -17.43 4.05
CA ARG A 391 -13.39 -17.37 5.52
C ARG A 391 -12.53 -18.49 6.13
N GLU A 392 -12.72 -19.72 5.69
CA GLU A 392 -11.97 -20.89 6.18
C GLU A 392 -10.46 -20.74 5.95
N LEU A 393 -10.07 -20.27 4.76
CA LEU A 393 -8.67 -20.00 4.44
C LEU A 393 -8.06 -18.92 5.35
N LEU A 394 -8.79 -17.84 5.61
CA LEU A 394 -8.33 -16.78 6.52
C LEU A 394 -8.17 -17.28 7.95
N ASP A 395 -9.12 -18.08 8.45
CA ASP A 395 -9.06 -18.69 9.78
C ASP A 395 -7.86 -19.63 9.92
N GLU A 396 -7.57 -20.45 8.90
CA GLU A 396 -6.40 -21.33 8.87
C GLU A 396 -5.09 -20.52 9.00
N VAL A 397 -4.94 -19.45 8.22
CA VAL A 397 -3.74 -18.60 8.24
C VAL A 397 -3.62 -17.80 9.54
N LEU A 398 -4.74 -17.36 10.12
CA LEU A 398 -4.78 -16.66 11.40
C LEU A 398 -4.51 -17.58 12.60
N ALA A 399 -4.77 -18.87 12.45
CA ALA A 399 -4.43 -19.88 13.46
C ALA A 399 -2.91 -20.16 13.52
N ASP A 400 -2.14 -19.88 12.46
CA ASP A 400 -0.69 -20.03 12.47
C ASP A 400 -0.03 -19.03 13.46
N PRO A 401 0.70 -19.50 14.50
CA PRO A 401 1.39 -18.64 15.45
C PRO A 401 2.45 -17.72 14.84
N ARG A 402 2.90 -17.97 13.60
CA ARG A 402 3.83 -17.13 12.85
C ARG A 402 3.16 -15.85 12.32
N THR A 403 1.84 -15.87 12.13
CA THR A 403 1.05 -14.72 11.65
C THR A 403 0.89 -13.68 12.76
N ARG A 404 1.79 -12.69 12.80
CA ARG A 404 1.85 -11.67 13.85
C ARG A 404 1.95 -10.26 13.29
N GLY A 405 1.66 -9.27 14.13
CA GLY A 405 1.89 -7.88 13.79
C GLY A 405 0.90 -7.34 12.76
N LEU A 406 1.36 -6.50 11.83
CA LEU A 406 0.50 -5.81 10.87
C LEU A 406 -0.20 -6.75 9.88
N ILE A 407 0.43 -7.88 9.52
CA ILE A 407 -0.23 -8.83 8.62
C ILE A 407 -1.42 -9.52 9.29
N ARG A 408 -1.31 -9.83 10.60
CA ARG A 408 -2.46 -10.34 11.38
C ARG A 408 -3.58 -9.33 11.41
N LEU A 409 -3.28 -8.04 11.64
CA LEU A 409 -4.28 -6.97 11.59
C LEU A 409 -5.01 -6.95 10.25
N SER A 410 -4.28 -6.93 9.13
CA SER A 410 -4.89 -6.89 7.80
C SER A 410 -5.76 -8.12 7.52
N LEU A 411 -5.30 -9.32 7.91
CA LEU A 411 -6.06 -10.56 7.76
C LEU A 411 -7.31 -10.59 8.64
N SER A 412 -7.22 -10.17 9.91
CA SER A 412 -8.39 -10.09 10.81
C SER A 412 -9.43 -9.08 10.31
N VAL A 413 -8.97 -7.97 9.72
CA VAL A 413 -9.85 -6.99 9.06
C VAL A 413 -10.54 -7.62 7.84
N GLU A 414 -9.79 -8.30 6.98
CA GLU A 414 -10.35 -8.97 5.79
C GLU A 414 -11.32 -10.10 6.17
N LEU A 415 -11.05 -10.84 7.25
CA LEU A 415 -11.96 -11.84 7.81
C LEU A 415 -13.27 -11.21 8.27
N ALA A 416 -13.20 -10.11 9.03
CA ALA A 416 -14.39 -9.37 9.44
C ALA A 416 -15.20 -8.91 8.22
N SER A 417 -14.53 -8.38 7.19
CA SER A 417 -15.18 -7.93 5.95
C SER A 417 -15.81 -9.07 5.16
N THR A 418 -15.16 -10.24 5.11
CA THR A 418 -15.67 -11.45 4.45
C THR A 418 -16.90 -11.99 5.17
N LEU A 419 -16.85 -12.12 6.50
CA LEU A 419 -17.99 -12.51 7.33
C LEU A 419 -19.15 -11.52 7.22
N GLY A 420 -18.86 -10.21 7.21
CA GLY A 420 -19.87 -9.18 6.97
C GLY A 420 -20.52 -9.33 5.59
N ALA A 421 -19.74 -9.63 4.55
CA ALA A 421 -20.26 -9.85 3.20
C ALA A 421 -21.18 -11.06 3.13
N ILE A 422 -20.87 -12.14 3.87
CA ILE A 422 -21.75 -13.31 4.00
C ILE A 422 -23.09 -12.90 4.63
N ILE A 423 -23.07 -12.13 5.73
CA ILE A 423 -24.29 -11.61 6.37
C ILE A 423 -25.09 -10.75 5.38
N HIS A 424 -24.41 -9.93 4.59
CA HIS A 424 -25.07 -9.12 3.56
C HIS A 424 -25.79 -10.01 2.53
N GLU A 425 -25.15 -11.06 2.03
CA GLU A 425 -25.76 -12.01 1.07
C GLU A 425 -27.02 -12.67 1.62
N TYR A 426 -27.00 -13.13 2.87
CA TYR A 426 -28.17 -13.75 3.50
C TYR A 426 -29.33 -12.77 3.73
N THR A 427 -29.06 -11.46 3.82
CA THR A 427 -30.07 -10.48 4.20
C THR A 427 -30.68 -9.74 3.00
N ASN A 428 -30.03 -9.75 1.83
CA ASN A 428 -30.37 -8.80 0.76
C ASN A 428 -31.47 -9.25 -0.24
N LYS A 429 -31.77 -10.55 -0.46
CA LYS A 429 -32.70 -10.90 -1.58
C LYS A 429 -33.70 -12.05 -1.49
N ASP A 430 -33.82 -12.81 -0.41
CA ASP A 430 -34.98 -13.70 -0.24
C ASP A 430 -35.39 -13.78 1.22
N ARG A 431 -36.61 -13.36 1.54
CA ARG A 431 -37.26 -13.56 2.86
C ARG A 431 -37.52 -15.05 3.19
N GLY A 432 -36.86 -15.97 2.48
CA GLY A 432 -37.16 -17.41 2.47
C GLY A 432 -35.95 -18.32 2.65
N SER A 433 -34.71 -17.81 2.74
CA SER A 433 -33.62 -18.59 3.33
C SER A 433 -33.67 -18.39 4.84
N GLU A 434 -33.95 -19.47 5.57
CA GLU A 434 -34.01 -19.47 7.03
C GLU A 434 -32.76 -18.75 7.58
N GLY A 435 -32.95 -17.68 8.35
CA GLY A 435 -31.89 -16.91 9.00
C GLY A 435 -31.14 -17.69 10.09
N LEU A 436 -30.94 -18.99 9.88
CA LEU A 436 -30.19 -19.88 10.73
C LEU A 436 -28.74 -19.40 10.82
N GLY A 437 -28.30 -19.15 12.04
CA GLY A 437 -26.89 -18.82 12.33
C GLY A 437 -26.49 -17.36 12.14
N LEU A 438 -27.39 -16.41 11.81
CA LEU A 438 -27.00 -14.98 11.74
C LEU A 438 -26.40 -14.46 13.05
N ARG A 439 -26.90 -14.94 14.18
CA ARG A 439 -26.36 -14.61 15.51
C ARG A 439 -24.92 -15.11 15.67
N GLU A 440 -24.65 -16.36 15.32
CA GLU A 440 -23.32 -16.98 15.40
C GLU A 440 -22.33 -16.26 14.48
N ARG A 441 -22.76 -15.94 13.25
CA ARG A 441 -21.94 -15.15 12.31
C ARG A 441 -21.60 -13.76 12.81
N LEU A 442 -22.53 -13.10 13.51
CA LEU A 442 -22.24 -11.82 14.15
C LEU A 442 -21.23 -11.95 15.30
N ASP A 443 -21.22 -13.08 16.03
CA ASP A 443 -20.16 -13.37 17.01
C ASP A 443 -18.80 -13.58 16.33
N ASP A 444 -18.77 -14.23 15.18
CA ASP A 444 -17.54 -14.41 14.40
C ASP A 444 -17.01 -13.06 13.91
N VAL A 445 -17.88 -12.18 13.38
CA VAL A 445 -17.50 -10.81 12.99
C VAL A 445 -16.95 -10.07 14.21
N LEU A 446 -17.64 -10.14 15.35
CA LEU A 446 -17.21 -9.49 16.58
C LEU A 446 -15.84 -9.99 17.03
N THR A 447 -15.58 -11.29 16.94
CA THR A 447 -14.30 -11.92 17.28
C THR A 447 -13.20 -11.40 16.37
N ALA A 448 -13.39 -11.43 15.05
CA ALA A 448 -12.42 -10.90 14.08
C ALA A 448 -12.14 -9.40 14.29
N VAL A 449 -13.16 -8.62 14.64
CA VAL A 449 -13.03 -7.19 14.94
C VAL A 449 -12.25 -6.95 16.23
N ARG A 450 -12.48 -7.74 17.27
CA ARG A 450 -11.69 -7.66 18.51
C ARG A 450 -10.24 -8.03 18.27
N ASP A 451 -9.98 -9.07 17.49
CA ASP A 451 -8.63 -9.48 17.09
C ASP A 451 -7.88 -8.37 16.35
N ALA A 452 -8.55 -7.72 15.38
CA ALA A 452 -7.99 -6.58 14.68
C ALA A 452 -7.70 -5.41 15.65
N ARG A 453 -8.63 -5.10 16.55
CA ARG A 453 -8.49 -4.01 17.52
C ARG A 453 -7.44 -4.28 18.59
N ALA A 454 -7.22 -5.53 18.97
CA ALA A 454 -6.14 -5.90 19.88
C ALA A 454 -4.76 -5.55 19.28
N VAL A 455 -4.65 -5.56 17.94
CA VAL A 455 -3.42 -5.22 17.22
C VAL A 455 -3.28 -3.72 16.98
N ASP A 456 -4.30 -3.04 16.41
CA ASP A 456 -4.37 -1.57 16.34
C ASP A 456 -5.76 -1.03 16.72
N PRO A 457 -5.94 -0.58 17.98
CA PRO A 457 -7.20 0.00 18.46
C PRO A 457 -7.69 1.24 17.71
N ARG A 458 -6.84 1.90 16.91
CA ARG A 458 -7.22 3.09 16.13
C ARG A 458 -7.85 2.74 14.78
N ASN A 459 -7.73 1.49 14.34
CA ASN A 459 -8.28 1.09 13.06
C ASN A 459 -9.82 1.06 13.15
N VAL A 460 -10.46 2.05 12.54
CA VAL A 460 -11.93 2.21 12.56
C VAL A 460 -12.64 1.32 11.55
N TYR A 461 -11.92 0.80 10.56
CA TYR A 461 -12.52 0.00 9.49
C TYR A 461 -13.20 -1.29 9.99
N PRO A 462 -12.59 -2.14 10.84
CA PRO A 462 -13.29 -3.30 11.39
C PRO A 462 -14.52 -2.91 12.25
N VAL A 463 -14.49 -1.74 12.89
CA VAL A 463 -15.65 -1.21 13.63
C VAL A 463 -16.78 -0.82 12.68
N ASP A 464 -16.47 -0.21 11.54
CA ASP A 464 -17.45 0.08 10.48
C ASP A 464 -18.11 -1.22 9.99
N VAL A 465 -17.31 -2.27 9.79
CA VAL A 465 -17.78 -3.60 9.37
C VAL A 465 -18.78 -4.19 10.33
N LEU A 466 -18.45 -4.24 11.63
CA LEU A 466 -19.38 -4.71 12.65
C LEU A 466 -20.68 -3.91 12.65
N ALA A 467 -20.59 -2.59 12.50
CA ALA A 467 -21.76 -1.71 12.55
C ALA A 467 -22.72 -1.98 11.38
N TRP A 468 -22.22 -2.06 10.14
CA TRP A 468 -23.12 -2.32 9.00
C TRP A 468 -23.59 -3.76 8.92
N ALA A 469 -22.77 -4.75 9.31
CA ALA A 469 -23.20 -6.14 9.37
C ALA A 469 -24.32 -6.33 10.42
N THR A 470 -24.17 -5.70 11.59
CA THR A 470 -25.22 -5.70 12.63
C THR A 470 -26.49 -5.02 12.13
N ARG A 471 -26.37 -3.88 11.44
CA ARG A 471 -27.52 -3.18 10.84
C ARG A 471 -28.27 -4.07 9.86
N ASP A 472 -27.56 -4.74 8.95
CA ASP A 472 -28.18 -5.59 7.92
C ASP A 472 -28.87 -6.80 8.55
N ALA A 473 -28.21 -7.45 9.52
CA ALA A 473 -28.81 -8.54 10.28
C ALA A 473 -30.06 -8.12 11.07
N VAL A 474 -30.04 -6.97 11.74
CA VAL A 474 -31.20 -6.46 12.49
C VAL A 474 -32.35 -6.10 11.55
N ASN A 475 -32.06 -5.45 10.42
CA ASN A 475 -33.08 -5.05 9.43
C ASN A 475 -33.72 -6.23 8.70
N SER A 476 -33.05 -7.39 8.66
CA SER A 476 -33.61 -8.62 8.09
C SER A 476 -34.83 -9.13 8.86
N GLY A 477 -34.95 -8.80 10.15
CA GLY A 477 -36.01 -9.30 11.04
C GLY A 477 -35.85 -10.76 11.47
N ALA A 478 -34.73 -11.42 11.12
CA ALA A 478 -34.49 -12.83 11.43
C ALA A 478 -34.00 -13.08 12.87
N LEU A 479 -33.45 -12.05 13.55
CA LEU A 479 -32.97 -12.16 14.93
C LEU A 479 -34.14 -12.13 15.92
N THR A 480 -34.07 -12.95 16.97
CA THR A 480 -34.98 -12.83 18.11
C THR A 480 -34.78 -11.48 18.83
N PRO A 481 -35.77 -11.00 19.61
CA PRO A 481 -35.64 -9.75 20.35
C PRO A 481 -34.41 -9.70 21.28
N ALA A 482 -34.04 -10.83 21.90
CA ALA A 482 -32.87 -10.93 22.76
C ALA A 482 -31.55 -10.86 21.95
N GLU A 483 -31.46 -11.61 20.85
CA GLU A 483 -30.29 -11.60 19.95
C GLU A 483 -30.07 -10.24 19.30
N ARG A 484 -31.16 -9.57 18.90
CA ARG A 484 -31.12 -8.19 18.38
C ARG A 484 -30.48 -7.25 19.40
N ILE A 485 -30.93 -7.28 20.66
CA ILE A 485 -30.39 -6.41 21.72
C ILE A 485 -28.93 -6.75 21.99
N ASP A 486 -28.57 -8.02 22.09
CA ASP A 486 -27.19 -8.44 22.34
C ASP A 486 -26.23 -8.00 21.22
N SER A 487 -26.64 -8.18 19.96
CA SER A 487 -25.87 -7.77 18.78
C SER A 487 -25.70 -6.26 18.70
N LEU A 488 -26.77 -5.49 18.94
CA LEU A 488 -26.70 -4.03 19.00
C LEU A 488 -25.80 -3.56 20.15
N ALA A 489 -25.88 -4.22 21.32
CA ALA A 489 -25.02 -3.88 22.46
C ALA A 489 -23.54 -4.10 22.11
N ASN A 490 -23.22 -5.20 21.42
CA ASN A 490 -21.86 -5.47 20.96
C ASN A 490 -21.35 -4.39 20.01
N ALA A 491 -22.11 -4.06 18.96
CA ALA A 491 -21.72 -3.05 17.98
C ALA A 491 -21.57 -1.65 18.61
N VAL A 492 -22.52 -1.24 19.46
CA VAL A 492 -22.48 0.05 20.15
C VAL A 492 -21.31 0.13 21.14
N ALA A 493 -21.05 -0.93 21.92
CA ALA A 493 -19.94 -0.96 22.85
C ALA A 493 -18.58 -0.88 22.15
N ILE A 494 -18.38 -1.61 21.04
CA ILE A 494 -17.17 -1.47 20.23
C ILE A 494 -17.05 -0.05 19.67
N LEU A 495 -18.13 0.53 19.14
CA LEU A 495 -18.08 1.89 18.58
C LEU A 495 -17.72 2.96 19.63
N GLU A 496 -18.29 2.89 20.83
CA GLU A 496 -18.02 3.85 21.90
C GLU A 496 -16.64 3.65 22.56
N SER A 497 -16.04 2.47 22.41
CA SER A 497 -14.68 2.21 22.91
C SER A 497 -13.59 2.96 22.15
N VAL A 498 -13.87 3.41 20.92
CA VAL A 498 -12.90 4.04 20.02
C VAL A 498 -12.49 5.42 20.56
N ASP A 499 -11.18 5.67 20.60
CA ASP A 499 -10.63 6.98 20.96
C ASP A 499 -10.81 8.01 19.83
N ARG A 500 -11.97 8.68 19.86
CA ARG A 500 -12.36 9.72 18.91
C ARG A 500 -11.35 10.88 18.81
N GLY A 501 -10.61 11.18 19.87
CA GLY A 501 -9.65 12.29 19.89
C GLY A 501 -8.39 12.05 19.05
N SER A 502 -8.17 10.80 18.61
CA SER A 502 -7.03 10.41 17.79
C SER A 502 -7.33 10.29 16.29
N LEU A 503 -8.61 10.42 15.91
CA LEU A 503 -9.07 10.17 14.54
C LEU A 503 -9.00 11.40 13.65
N ASN A 504 -8.88 11.17 12.34
CA ASN A 504 -9.06 12.23 11.35
C ASN A 504 -10.56 12.57 11.20
N GLN A 505 -10.87 13.70 10.55
CA GLN A 505 -12.26 14.17 10.39
C GLN A 505 -13.14 13.22 9.60
N ARG A 506 -12.59 12.50 8.60
CA ARG A 506 -13.34 11.56 7.75
C ARG A 506 -13.78 10.34 8.55
N ASP A 507 -12.86 9.76 9.32
CA ASP A 507 -13.10 8.58 10.17
C ASP A 507 -14.09 8.92 11.28
N LEU A 508 -13.95 10.09 11.89
CA LEU A 508 -14.88 10.58 12.90
C LEU A 508 -16.30 10.74 12.33
N ALA A 509 -16.43 11.36 11.15
CA ALA A 509 -17.73 11.52 10.50
C ALA A 509 -18.37 10.17 10.14
N ASN A 510 -17.56 9.18 9.73
CA ASN A 510 -18.06 7.84 9.47
C ASN A 510 -18.58 7.14 10.74
N LEU A 511 -17.80 7.18 11.83
CA LEU A 511 -18.24 6.62 13.11
C LEU A 511 -19.50 7.31 13.63
N ASP A 512 -19.61 8.63 13.52
CA ASP A 512 -20.81 9.36 13.94
C ASP A 512 -22.03 8.97 13.09
N ARG A 513 -21.84 8.73 11.78
CA ARG A 513 -22.89 8.19 10.91
C ARG A 513 -23.33 6.81 11.39
N ARG A 514 -22.40 5.87 11.63
CA ARG A 514 -22.72 4.53 12.14
C ARG A 514 -23.37 4.55 13.51
N GLY A 515 -22.91 5.42 14.40
CA GLY A 515 -23.51 5.62 15.72
C GLY A 515 -24.97 6.06 15.63
N ARG A 516 -25.30 6.98 14.70
CA ARG A 516 -26.69 7.37 14.41
C ARG A 516 -27.51 6.22 13.83
N GLU A 517 -26.96 5.46 12.88
CA GLU A 517 -27.64 4.29 12.28
C GLU A 517 -28.01 3.26 13.36
N LEU A 518 -27.05 2.85 14.20
CA LEU A 518 -27.28 1.89 15.27
C LEU A 518 -28.24 2.43 16.33
N SER A 519 -28.14 3.72 16.70
CA SER A 519 -29.06 4.34 17.65
C SER A 519 -30.50 4.40 17.10
N GLY A 520 -30.65 4.65 15.80
CA GLY A 520 -31.95 4.60 15.12
C GLY A 520 -32.57 3.21 15.15
N LEU A 521 -31.77 2.15 15.14
CA LEU A 521 -32.26 0.79 15.32
C LEU A 521 -32.69 0.48 16.77
N LEU A 522 -32.30 1.29 17.75
CA LEU A 522 -32.68 1.15 19.16
C LEU A 522 -33.96 1.93 19.53
N GLN A 523 -34.32 2.98 18.78
CA GLN A 523 -35.58 3.75 18.95
C GLN A 523 -36.69 3.10 18.09
N ASP A 524 -37.97 3.02 18.44
CA ASP A 524 -38.81 3.83 19.33
C ASP A 524 -39.94 2.93 19.90
N ASP A 525 -39.96 2.68 21.21
CA ASP A 525 -41.14 2.14 21.92
C ASP A 525 -40.86 2.08 23.44
N GLU A 526 -41.82 2.51 24.27
CA GLU A 526 -41.87 2.19 25.72
C GLU A 526 -41.68 0.67 25.94
N ALA A 527 -42.17 -0.14 25.00
CA ALA A 527 -42.04 -1.60 25.03
C ALA A 527 -40.58 -2.09 24.99
N VAL A 528 -39.65 -1.41 24.29
CA VAL A 528 -38.23 -1.80 24.26
C VAL A 528 -37.58 -1.51 25.61
N TRP A 529 -37.91 -0.37 26.24
CA TRP A 529 -37.42 -0.01 27.57
C TRP A 529 -37.94 -0.94 28.65
N ASP A 530 -39.24 -1.24 28.62
CA ASP A 530 -39.86 -2.23 29.50
C ASP A 530 -39.24 -3.62 29.31
N TYR A 531 -38.93 -3.99 28.08
CA TYR A 531 -38.28 -5.25 27.77
C TYR A 531 -36.83 -5.30 28.28
N LEU A 532 -36.05 -4.22 28.11
CA LEU A 532 -34.70 -4.10 28.67
C LEU A 532 -34.71 -4.21 30.20
N GLN A 533 -35.65 -3.56 30.88
CA GLN A 533 -35.79 -3.68 32.34
C GLN A 533 -36.13 -5.12 32.76
N LYS A 534 -37.02 -5.80 32.03
CA LYS A 534 -37.31 -7.23 32.27
C LYS A 534 -36.08 -8.12 32.04
N LEU A 535 -35.28 -7.85 31.02
CA LEU A 535 -34.05 -8.59 30.74
C LEU A 535 -32.96 -8.35 31.79
N GLU A 536 -32.84 -7.13 32.32
CA GLU A 536 -31.91 -6.79 33.40
C GLU A 536 -32.25 -7.56 34.69
N LEU A 537 -33.54 -7.73 35.02
CA LEU A 537 -33.96 -8.56 36.16
C LEU A 537 -33.51 -10.03 36.01
N ASN A 538 -33.38 -10.50 34.77
CA ASN A 538 -32.83 -11.81 34.44
C ASN A 538 -31.29 -11.78 34.28
N THR A 539 -30.62 -10.73 34.76
CA THR A 539 -29.16 -10.56 34.78
C THR A 539 -28.49 -10.49 33.40
N SER A 540 -29.26 -10.11 32.36
CA SER A 540 -28.75 -9.95 30.99
C SER A 540 -27.66 -8.86 30.91
N PRO A 541 -26.44 -9.17 30.45
CA PRO A 541 -25.37 -8.18 30.31
C PRO A 541 -25.66 -7.11 29.27
N ALA A 542 -26.25 -7.46 28.12
CA ALA A 542 -26.59 -6.51 27.08
C ALA A 542 -27.62 -5.46 27.56
N ALA A 543 -28.65 -5.92 28.29
CA ALA A 543 -29.65 -5.02 28.85
C ALA A 543 -29.06 -4.11 29.94
N THR A 544 -28.27 -4.69 30.83
CA THR A 544 -27.55 -3.94 31.88
C THR A 544 -26.65 -2.86 31.26
N TYR A 545 -25.89 -3.23 30.23
CA TYR A 545 -25.00 -2.31 29.51
C TYR A 545 -25.78 -1.14 28.91
N PHE A 546 -26.87 -1.39 28.18
CA PHE A 546 -27.65 -0.32 27.58
C PHE A 546 -28.27 0.60 28.63
N LEU A 547 -28.92 0.05 29.66
CA LEU A 547 -29.53 0.86 30.72
C LEU A 547 -28.48 1.74 31.42
N ALA A 548 -27.31 1.19 31.74
CA ALA A 548 -26.20 1.95 32.31
C ALA A 548 -25.64 2.99 31.33
N GLN A 549 -25.52 2.67 30.04
CA GLN A 549 -25.01 3.58 29.03
C GLN A 549 -25.96 4.78 28.81
N PHE A 550 -27.27 4.52 28.79
CA PHE A 550 -28.28 5.57 28.69
C PHE A 550 -28.30 6.45 29.94
N ASP A 551 -28.28 5.84 31.14
CA ASP A 551 -28.15 6.58 32.40
C ASP A 551 -26.89 7.48 32.36
N ALA A 552 -25.74 6.97 31.91
CA ALA A 552 -24.49 7.73 31.83
C ALA A 552 -24.54 8.93 30.86
N LYS A 553 -25.44 8.92 29.88
CA LYS A 553 -25.62 10.04 28.92
C LYS A 553 -26.41 11.22 29.52
N GLU A 554 -27.05 11.06 30.68
CA GLU A 554 -27.80 12.11 31.38
C GLU A 554 -26.92 13.07 32.22
N GLY A 555 -25.59 13.00 32.06
CA GLY A 555 -24.63 13.85 32.78
C GLY A 555 -24.19 13.26 34.12
N PRO A 556 -23.59 14.06 35.03
CA PRO A 556 -22.90 13.53 36.22
C PRO A 556 -23.79 12.72 37.19
N ALA A 557 -25.06 13.10 37.35
CA ALA A 557 -26.00 12.36 38.19
C ALA A 557 -26.36 11.00 37.57
N GLY A 558 -26.52 10.97 36.24
CA GLY A 558 -26.75 9.76 35.47
C GLY A 558 -25.55 8.82 35.46
N GLU A 559 -24.32 9.36 35.38
CA GLU A 559 -23.08 8.58 35.51
C GLU A 559 -22.97 7.88 36.88
N ALA A 560 -23.37 8.57 37.96
CA ALA A 560 -23.41 7.97 39.30
C ALA A 560 -24.47 6.85 39.39
N LYS A 561 -25.63 7.05 38.77
CA LYS A 561 -26.71 6.04 38.68
C LYS A 561 -26.25 4.81 37.88
N ALA A 562 -25.62 5.00 36.73
CA ALA A 562 -25.05 3.94 35.90
C ALA A 562 -23.99 3.14 36.67
N LEU A 563 -23.11 3.84 37.40
CA LEU A 563 -22.06 3.21 38.19
C LEU A 563 -22.64 2.37 39.35
N ALA A 564 -23.68 2.88 40.02
CA ALA A 564 -24.38 2.14 41.07
C ALA A 564 -25.03 0.87 40.51
N ARG A 565 -25.69 0.96 39.34
CA ARG A 565 -26.30 -0.18 38.63
C ARG A 565 -25.25 -1.25 38.32
N LEU A 566 -24.14 -0.89 37.69
CA LEU A 566 -23.06 -1.82 37.33
C LEU A 566 -22.37 -2.45 38.55
N ARG A 567 -22.33 -1.77 39.70
CA ARG A 567 -21.78 -2.32 40.95
C ARG A 567 -22.70 -3.32 41.64
N GLN A 568 -24.02 -3.27 41.41
CA GLN A 568 -25.00 -4.13 42.08
C GLN A 568 -25.27 -5.45 41.35
N VAL A 569 -24.92 -5.55 40.07
CA VAL A 569 -25.16 -6.78 39.28
C VAL A 569 -24.23 -7.94 39.68
N PRO A 570 -24.61 -9.21 39.39
CA PRO A 570 -23.78 -10.38 39.66
C PRO A 570 -22.42 -10.33 38.95
N THR A 571 -21.43 -11.06 39.49
CA THR A 571 -20.06 -11.10 38.94
C THR A 571 -20.04 -11.50 37.45
N GLN A 572 -20.89 -12.44 37.03
CA GLN A 572 -20.98 -12.87 35.63
C GLN A 572 -21.32 -11.71 34.68
N THR A 573 -22.28 -10.88 35.05
CA THR A 573 -22.67 -9.68 34.30
C THR A 573 -21.57 -8.61 34.35
N LYS A 574 -20.87 -8.48 35.48
CA LYS A 574 -19.73 -7.55 35.62
C LYS A 574 -18.55 -7.92 34.74
N THR A 575 -18.29 -9.21 34.57
CA THR A 575 -17.17 -9.74 33.76
C THR A 575 -17.46 -9.74 32.26
N ASP A 576 -18.71 -9.53 31.85
CA ASP A 576 -19.02 -9.24 30.44
C ASP A 576 -18.25 -8.00 30.00
N TRP A 577 -17.51 -8.12 28.91
CA TRP A 577 -16.57 -7.11 28.44
C TRP A 577 -17.21 -5.72 28.25
N ARG A 578 -18.49 -5.63 27.88
CA ARG A 578 -19.22 -4.36 27.68
C ARG A 578 -19.43 -3.66 29.02
N CYS A 579 -19.95 -4.40 29.99
CA CYS A 579 -20.19 -3.92 31.33
C CYS A 579 -18.88 -3.61 32.06
N ALA A 580 -17.88 -4.50 31.96
CA ALA A 580 -16.56 -4.33 32.53
C ALA A 580 -15.90 -3.04 32.03
N GLN A 581 -15.91 -2.81 30.72
CA GLN A 581 -15.31 -1.61 30.12
C GLN A 581 -16.02 -0.33 30.57
N LEU A 582 -17.36 -0.30 30.53
CA LEU A 582 -18.11 0.86 30.99
C LEU A 582 -17.89 1.11 32.49
N LEU A 583 -17.81 0.05 33.29
CA LEU A 583 -17.52 0.12 34.72
C LEU A 583 -16.12 0.72 34.99
N ILE A 584 -15.10 0.33 34.21
CA ILE A 584 -13.74 0.88 34.29
C ILE A 584 -13.76 2.37 33.95
N ASP A 585 -14.37 2.76 32.83
CA ASP A 585 -14.37 4.14 32.35
C ASP A 585 -15.13 5.07 33.32
N LEU A 586 -16.28 4.63 33.83
CA LEU A 586 -17.06 5.39 34.82
C LEU A 586 -16.36 5.45 36.19
N THR A 587 -15.74 4.36 36.64
CA THR A 587 -14.96 4.37 37.89
C THR A 587 -13.75 5.28 37.78
N TRP A 588 -13.02 5.25 36.66
CA TRP A 588 -11.89 6.15 36.45
C TRP A 588 -12.32 7.62 36.44
N LYS A 589 -13.47 7.92 35.81
CA LYS A 589 -14.04 9.27 35.81
C LYS A 589 -14.51 9.70 37.20
N GLU A 590 -15.11 8.81 37.99
CA GLU A 590 -15.47 9.06 39.39
C GLU A 590 -14.22 9.42 40.23
N LEU A 591 -13.10 8.74 40.00
CA LEU A 591 -11.86 8.91 40.76
C LEU A 591 -11.05 10.14 40.34
N THR A 592 -11.00 10.45 39.05
CA THR A 592 -10.07 11.46 38.51
C THR A 592 -10.76 12.70 37.93
N GLY A 593 -12.08 12.66 37.76
CA GLY A 593 -12.87 13.71 37.10
C GLY A 593 -12.72 13.76 35.58
N SER A 594 -11.92 12.86 34.97
CA SER A 594 -11.62 12.86 33.54
C SER A 594 -11.81 11.46 32.93
N ARG A 595 -12.00 11.40 31.61
CA ARG A 595 -12.06 10.12 30.90
C ARG A 595 -10.67 9.49 30.83
N LEU A 596 -10.62 8.16 30.87
CA LEU A 596 -9.37 7.39 30.82
C LEU A 596 -8.63 7.65 29.50
N LEU A 597 -7.33 7.96 29.61
CA LEU A 597 -6.41 8.24 28.49
C LEU A 597 -6.81 9.44 27.62
N LEU A 598 -7.63 10.35 28.14
CA LEU A 598 -7.99 11.59 27.46
C LEU A 598 -6.98 12.70 27.77
N GLY A 599 -6.20 13.08 26.75
CA GLY A 599 -5.21 14.16 26.82
C GLY A 599 -3.79 13.68 27.16
N ASP A 600 -2.85 14.62 27.10
CA ASP A 600 -1.43 14.36 27.37
C ASP A 600 -1.00 15.07 28.65
N ARG A 601 -0.20 14.37 29.47
CA ARG A 601 0.43 14.90 30.69
C ARG A 601 -0.56 15.44 31.71
N VAL A 602 -1.70 14.75 31.84
CA VAL A 602 -2.75 15.11 32.79
C VAL A 602 -2.22 14.85 34.22
N PRO A 603 -2.24 15.85 35.12
CA PRO A 603 -1.88 15.63 36.53
C PRO A 603 -2.82 14.60 37.17
N LEU A 604 -2.25 13.59 37.82
CA LEU A 604 -2.98 12.48 38.41
C LEU A 604 -2.60 12.30 39.88
N HIS A 605 -3.60 12.47 40.74
CA HIS A 605 -3.51 12.12 42.16
C HIS A 605 -4.46 10.97 42.46
N LEU A 606 -3.96 9.90 43.07
CA LEU A 606 -4.76 8.78 43.54
C LEU A 606 -4.72 8.75 45.08
N SER A 607 -5.87 8.90 45.72
CA SER A 607 -6.02 8.75 47.17
C SER A 607 -6.03 7.27 47.58
N ASP A 608 -5.82 6.99 48.87
CA ASP A 608 -5.90 5.61 49.40
C ASP A 608 -7.25 4.94 49.09
N THR A 609 -8.35 5.71 49.14
CA THR A 609 -9.68 5.23 48.75
C THR A 609 -9.78 4.90 47.26
N ALA A 610 -9.08 5.65 46.40
CA ALA A 610 -9.03 5.39 44.97
C ALA A 610 -8.23 4.10 44.68
N LEU A 611 -7.10 3.91 45.37
CA LEU A 611 -6.27 2.71 45.27
C LEU A 611 -7.05 1.45 45.68
N LEU A 612 -7.79 1.50 46.80
CA LEU A 612 -8.64 0.40 47.24
C LEU A 612 -9.73 0.06 46.20
N LYS A 613 -10.40 1.08 45.64
CA LYS A 613 -11.41 0.88 44.59
C LYS A 613 -10.82 0.24 43.31
N ILE A 614 -9.62 0.66 42.90
CA ILE A 614 -8.94 0.08 41.73
C ILE A 614 -8.55 -1.38 42.00
N ALA A 615 -8.06 -1.69 43.21
CA ALA A 615 -7.71 -3.04 43.61
C ALA A 615 -8.94 -3.99 43.67
N GLU A 616 -10.06 -3.52 44.22
CA GLU A 616 -11.33 -4.26 44.23
C GLU A 616 -11.83 -4.55 42.80
N LEU A 617 -11.74 -3.55 41.93
CA LEU A 617 -12.10 -3.69 40.52
C LEU A 617 -11.18 -4.70 39.81
N ALA A 618 -9.88 -4.69 40.13
CA ALA A 618 -8.91 -5.62 39.57
C ALA A 618 -9.19 -7.07 39.98
N SER A 619 -9.58 -7.30 41.23
CA SER A 619 -9.99 -8.62 41.70
C SER A 619 -11.30 -9.07 41.04
N THR A 620 -12.24 -8.15 40.81
CA THR A 620 -13.55 -8.47 40.20
C THR A 620 -13.41 -8.80 38.72
N LEU A 621 -12.54 -8.09 38.00
CA LEU A 621 -12.38 -8.16 36.55
C LEU A 621 -11.16 -8.97 36.09
N GLU A 622 -10.53 -9.74 37.00
CA GLU A 622 -9.29 -10.48 36.71
C GLU A 622 -9.41 -11.41 35.49
N HIS A 623 -10.59 -11.99 35.28
CA HIS A 623 -10.88 -12.94 34.20
C HIS A 623 -11.77 -12.34 33.10
N ALA A 624 -11.97 -11.02 33.07
CA ALA A 624 -12.78 -10.36 32.05
C ALA A 624 -12.00 -10.27 30.73
N ASP A 625 -12.52 -10.90 29.68
CA ASP A 625 -11.93 -10.88 28.34
C ASP A 625 -12.28 -9.57 27.61
N MET A 626 -11.45 -8.54 27.79
CA MET A 626 -11.71 -7.19 27.30
C MET A 626 -10.89 -6.86 26.03
N PRO A 627 -11.52 -6.33 24.96
CA PRO A 627 -10.82 -5.96 23.72
C PRO A 627 -9.70 -4.92 23.92
N ASP A 628 -9.88 -4.00 24.87
CA ASP A 628 -8.91 -2.97 25.25
C ASP A 628 -8.34 -3.22 26.66
N GLY A 629 -8.11 -4.48 27.04
CA GLY A 629 -7.65 -4.85 28.39
C GLY A 629 -6.37 -4.11 28.84
N TYR A 630 -5.52 -3.68 27.91
CA TYR A 630 -4.35 -2.85 28.20
C TYR A 630 -4.69 -1.54 28.93
N ARG A 631 -5.88 -0.96 28.70
CA ARG A 631 -6.34 0.28 29.37
C ARG A 631 -6.46 0.05 30.87
N PHE A 632 -7.07 -1.07 31.26
CA PHE A 632 -7.24 -1.41 32.66
C PHE A 632 -5.94 -1.88 33.31
N LEU A 633 -5.15 -2.68 32.60
CA LEU A 633 -3.80 -3.06 33.05
C LEU A 633 -2.92 -1.83 33.30
N PHE A 634 -3.04 -0.78 32.47
CA PHE A 634 -2.33 0.48 32.67
C PHE A 634 -2.79 1.22 33.93
N VAL A 635 -4.10 1.28 34.19
CA VAL A 635 -4.66 1.85 35.43
C VAL A 635 -4.15 1.10 36.65
N ARG A 636 -4.19 -0.24 36.62
CA ARG A 636 -3.68 -1.10 37.69
C ARG A 636 -2.17 -0.89 37.90
N ALA A 637 -1.39 -0.82 36.82
CA ALA A 637 0.05 -0.59 36.91
C ALA A 637 0.41 0.75 37.58
N ILE A 638 -0.37 1.81 37.30
CA ILE A 638 -0.21 3.11 37.97
C ILE A 638 -0.57 2.98 39.45
N ALA A 639 -1.69 2.33 39.78
CA ALA A 639 -2.10 2.15 41.18
C ALA A 639 -1.06 1.38 42.00
N GLU A 640 -0.51 0.29 41.46
CA GLU A 640 0.57 -0.47 42.10
C GLU A 640 1.84 0.38 42.29
N PHE A 641 2.18 1.22 41.31
CA PHE A 641 3.33 2.13 41.42
C PHE A 641 3.13 3.15 42.53
N VAL A 642 1.96 3.78 42.61
CA VAL A 642 1.61 4.76 43.66
C VAL A 642 1.57 4.09 45.05
N SER A 643 1.18 2.82 45.10
CA SER A 643 1.12 2.04 46.36
C SER A 643 2.51 1.57 46.83
N GLY A 644 3.56 1.79 46.05
CA GLY A 644 4.94 1.37 46.36
C GLY A 644 5.30 -0.05 45.90
N ASN A 645 4.38 -0.76 45.24
CA ASN A 645 4.58 -2.12 44.72
C ASN A 645 5.29 -2.09 43.36
N PHE A 646 6.51 -1.53 43.33
CA PHE A 646 7.23 -1.22 42.08
C PHE A 646 7.52 -2.45 41.20
N SER A 647 7.75 -3.63 41.79
CA SER A 647 8.01 -4.86 41.04
C SER A 647 6.80 -5.30 40.21
N GLU A 648 5.60 -5.25 40.81
CA GLU A 648 4.36 -5.64 40.15
C GLU A 648 3.95 -4.59 39.12
N ALA A 649 4.08 -3.30 39.46
CA ALA A 649 3.90 -2.22 38.50
C ALA A 649 4.78 -2.42 37.25
N GLN A 650 6.06 -2.77 37.42
CA GLN A 650 6.97 -3.01 36.29
C GLN A 650 6.61 -4.27 35.47
N ARG A 651 6.02 -5.30 36.09
CA ARG A 651 5.48 -6.46 35.38
C ARG A 651 4.29 -6.03 34.50
N LEU A 652 3.31 -5.34 35.07
CA LEU A 652 2.12 -4.87 34.37
C LEU A 652 2.44 -3.87 33.26
N PHE A 653 3.36 -2.91 33.48
CA PHE A 653 3.77 -1.98 32.41
C PHE A 653 4.49 -2.66 31.25
N ARG A 654 5.20 -3.78 31.48
CA ARG A 654 5.79 -4.55 30.37
C ARG A 654 4.69 -5.21 29.54
N GLU A 655 3.70 -5.80 30.20
CA GLU A 655 2.54 -6.41 29.56
C GLU A 655 1.76 -5.38 28.72
N VAL A 656 1.48 -4.20 29.29
CA VAL A 656 0.89 -3.07 28.53
C VAL A 656 1.78 -2.65 27.36
N GLY A 657 3.09 -2.56 27.56
CA GLY A 657 4.04 -2.20 26.50
C GLY A 657 4.06 -3.20 25.34
N ASP A 658 3.85 -4.48 25.62
CA ASP A 658 3.76 -5.56 24.63
C ASP A 658 2.44 -5.55 23.87
N LEU A 659 1.31 -5.36 24.58
CA LEU A 659 -0.02 -5.21 23.96
C LEU A 659 -0.14 -3.95 23.11
N THR A 660 0.55 -2.87 23.49
CA THR A 660 0.42 -1.56 22.83
C THR A 660 1.48 -1.32 21.75
N ARG A 661 2.14 -2.37 21.22
CA ARG A 661 3.33 -2.20 20.36
C ARG A 661 3.11 -1.33 19.11
N GLN A 662 1.90 -1.34 18.56
CA GLN A 662 1.56 -0.63 17.34
C GLN A 662 0.84 0.71 17.58
N LEU A 663 0.48 1.02 18.83
CA LEU A 663 -0.17 2.28 19.17
C LEU A 663 0.82 3.44 19.08
N SER A 664 0.56 4.41 18.22
CA SER A 664 1.34 5.66 18.17
C SER A 664 1.26 6.45 19.48
N LYS A 665 0.12 6.39 20.19
CA LYS A 665 -0.04 7.04 21.51
C LYS A 665 0.87 6.45 22.60
N ARG A 666 1.46 5.26 22.39
CA ARG A 666 2.25 4.57 23.43
C ARG A 666 3.49 5.31 23.90
N ILE A 667 4.02 6.21 23.07
CA ILE A 667 5.23 6.99 23.33
C ILE A 667 4.96 8.29 24.07
N TYR A 668 3.70 8.72 24.11
CA TYR A 668 3.28 9.93 24.80
C TYR A 668 3.04 9.64 26.28
N THR A 669 3.31 10.65 27.09
CA THR A 669 3.09 10.61 28.54
C THR A 669 1.64 10.98 28.81
N ALA A 670 0.84 10.00 29.22
CA ALA A 670 -0.58 10.18 29.47
C ALA A 670 -0.82 10.95 30.77
N TYR A 671 -0.18 10.52 31.85
CA TYR A 671 -0.36 11.08 33.19
C TYR A 671 0.95 11.54 33.81
N LEU A 672 0.88 12.56 34.66
CA LEU A 672 1.97 13.01 35.54
C LEU A 672 1.54 12.79 36.99
N LEU A 673 2.40 12.14 37.79
CA LEU A 673 2.14 11.92 39.21
C LEU A 673 2.03 13.28 39.94
N ALA A 674 0.93 13.48 40.65
CA ALA A 674 0.57 14.75 41.27
C ALA A 674 0.16 14.60 42.74
N ASP A 675 0.32 15.71 43.46
CA ASP A 675 -0.05 15.84 44.86
C ASP A 675 -1.57 16.00 45.04
N LYS A 676 -2.02 16.05 46.29
CA LYS A 676 -3.44 16.27 46.67
C LYS A 676 -4.02 17.58 46.12
N SER A 677 -3.18 18.54 45.72
CA SER A 677 -3.60 19.83 45.14
C SER A 677 -3.70 19.78 43.61
N GLY A 678 -3.43 18.62 42.99
CA GLY A 678 -3.43 18.43 41.55
C GLY A 678 -2.19 19.00 40.85
N LYS A 679 -1.11 19.28 41.61
CA LYS A 679 0.16 19.76 41.04
C LYS A 679 1.13 18.60 40.88
N PRO A 680 1.78 18.46 39.71
CA PRO A 680 2.80 17.43 39.51
C PRO A 680 3.91 17.52 40.55
N GLU A 681 4.20 16.41 41.21
CA GLU A 681 5.26 16.34 42.23
C GLU A 681 6.64 16.44 41.58
N ILE A 682 7.58 17.06 42.29
CA ILE A 682 8.95 17.24 41.82
C ILE A 682 9.84 16.24 42.55
N TYR A 683 10.58 15.47 41.76
CA TYR A 683 11.49 14.44 42.21
C TYR A 683 12.92 14.79 41.85
N THR A 684 13.85 14.16 42.58
CA THR A 684 15.28 14.26 42.33
C THR A 684 15.88 12.87 42.19
N GLY A 685 16.95 12.75 41.41
CA GLY A 685 17.55 11.45 41.19
C GLY A 685 18.92 11.49 40.56
N ARG A 686 19.61 10.35 40.64
CA ARG A 686 20.95 10.16 40.10
C ARG A 686 20.92 9.17 38.96
N VAL A 687 21.60 9.50 37.87
CA VAL A 687 21.68 8.63 36.68
C VAL A 687 22.47 7.38 37.05
N GLU A 688 21.85 6.21 36.94
CA GLU A 688 22.56 4.94 37.11
C GLU A 688 23.20 4.49 35.79
N MET A 689 22.44 4.59 34.70
CA MET A 689 22.87 4.22 33.35
C MET A 689 22.23 5.15 32.32
N SER A 690 22.95 5.48 31.25
CA SER A 690 22.44 6.28 30.14
C SER A 690 23.15 5.90 28.85
N ASP A 691 22.38 5.73 27.77
CA ASP A 691 22.86 5.76 26.40
C ASP A 691 22.33 7.03 25.69
N MET A 692 22.45 7.17 24.37
CA MET A 692 21.93 8.36 23.64
C MET A 692 20.40 8.40 23.48
N ARG A 693 19.70 7.27 23.66
CA ARG A 693 18.26 7.08 23.40
C ARG A 693 17.44 6.83 24.67
N SER A 694 18.03 6.30 25.73
CA SER A 694 17.38 5.84 26.95
C SER A 694 18.36 5.88 28.13
N GLY A 695 17.85 6.18 29.31
CA GLY A 695 18.58 6.06 30.56
C GLY A 695 17.71 5.57 31.71
N GLN A 696 18.35 5.26 32.83
CA GLN A 696 17.72 4.92 34.10
C GLN A 696 18.23 5.87 35.19
N VAL A 697 17.30 6.42 35.95
CA VAL A 697 17.57 7.30 37.09
C VAL A 697 17.05 6.63 38.36
N TRP A 698 17.89 6.62 39.40
CA TRP A 698 17.48 6.28 40.75
C TRP A 698 16.76 7.48 41.37
N VAL A 699 15.48 7.32 41.72
CA VAL A 699 14.66 8.38 42.32
C VAL A 699 14.83 8.34 43.83
N ASN A 700 15.32 9.44 44.41
CA ASN A 700 15.70 9.49 45.83
C ASN A 700 14.48 9.32 46.75
N GLU A 701 13.37 9.95 46.40
CA GLU A 701 12.16 10.01 47.23
C GLU A 701 11.35 8.70 47.20
N LEU A 702 11.45 7.94 46.11
CA LEU A 702 10.69 6.69 45.92
C LEU A 702 11.53 5.43 46.19
N GLY A 703 12.85 5.53 46.19
CA GLY A 703 13.74 4.36 46.36
C GLY A 703 13.62 3.35 45.21
N THR A 704 13.34 3.81 44.00
CA THR A 704 13.18 2.94 42.81
C THR A 704 13.81 3.56 41.55
N ARG A 705 13.93 2.73 40.52
CA ARG A 705 14.49 3.11 39.22
C ARG A 705 13.39 3.49 38.25
N VAL A 706 13.59 4.60 37.56
CA VAL A 706 12.67 5.10 36.55
C VAL A 706 13.43 5.36 35.25
N LYS A 707 12.81 5.12 34.09
CA LYS A 707 13.43 5.36 32.79
C LYS A 707 13.42 6.85 32.46
N PHE A 708 14.36 7.36 31.69
CA PHE A 708 14.31 8.72 31.17
C PHE A 708 14.88 8.81 29.76
N GLU A 709 14.57 9.88 29.05
CA GLU A 709 15.09 10.15 27.70
C GLU A 709 16.15 11.25 27.78
N PRO A 710 17.44 10.94 27.61
CA PRO A 710 18.53 11.89 27.81
C PRO A 710 18.40 13.19 27.01
N ARG A 711 17.91 13.08 25.77
CA ARG A 711 17.68 14.23 24.87
C ARG A 711 16.64 15.23 25.40
N LEU A 712 15.72 14.80 26.26
CA LEU A 712 14.73 15.70 26.87
C LEU A 712 15.37 16.57 27.97
N PHE A 713 16.44 16.10 28.61
CA PHE A 713 17.10 16.77 29.73
C PHE A 713 18.34 17.57 29.33
N SER A 714 18.99 17.23 28.22
CA SER A 714 20.19 17.90 27.73
C SER A 714 20.26 17.83 26.20
N VAL A 715 20.68 18.93 25.56
CA VAL A 715 20.84 19.04 24.11
C VAL A 715 21.82 17.99 23.58
N ASN A 716 22.88 17.70 24.34
CA ASN A 716 23.90 16.73 23.94
C ASN A 716 23.51 15.29 24.31
N GLY A 717 22.50 15.09 25.17
CA GLY A 717 22.02 13.76 25.59
C GLY A 717 23.04 12.88 26.32
N VAL A 718 24.17 13.43 26.76
CA VAL A 718 25.23 12.69 27.47
C VAL A 718 25.11 12.92 28.97
N PHE A 719 24.96 11.84 29.73
CA PHE A 719 24.99 11.84 31.19
C PHE A 719 25.98 10.81 31.71
N SER A 720 26.76 11.21 32.72
CA SER A 720 27.68 10.30 33.42
C SER A 720 26.96 9.51 34.51
N ARG A 721 27.46 8.31 34.81
CA ARG A 721 26.97 7.54 35.97
C ARG A 721 27.14 8.35 37.26
N ASN A 722 26.13 8.28 38.13
CA ASN A 722 25.97 9.05 39.37
C ASN A 722 25.81 10.56 39.20
N GLN A 723 25.68 11.07 37.97
CA GLN A 723 25.36 12.48 37.75
C GLN A 723 23.94 12.78 38.26
N GLN A 724 23.78 13.92 38.94
CA GLN A 724 22.46 14.39 39.35
C GLN A 724 21.66 14.81 38.12
N LEU A 725 20.47 14.22 37.94
CA LEU A 725 19.54 14.63 36.89
C LEU A 725 18.83 15.93 37.34
N PRO A 726 18.59 16.90 36.45
CA PRO A 726 17.78 18.08 36.78
C PRO A 726 16.43 17.66 37.36
N PRO A 727 15.85 18.41 38.33
CA PRO A 727 14.58 18.05 38.95
C PRO A 727 13.50 17.77 37.90
N PHE A 728 12.71 16.72 38.12
CA PHE A 728 11.80 16.16 37.12
C PHE A 728 10.45 15.76 37.73
N HIS A 729 9.48 15.51 36.85
CA HIS A 729 8.21 14.89 37.19
C HIS A 729 8.23 13.42 36.82
N ILE A 730 7.42 12.60 37.47
CA ILE A 730 7.18 11.21 37.06
C ILE A 730 5.97 11.19 36.15
N GLY A 731 6.18 10.76 34.91
CA GLY A 731 5.14 10.52 33.93
C GLY A 731 4.89 9.03 33.70
N PHE A 732 3.72 8.68 33.19
CA PHE A 732 3.37 7.32 32.82
C PHE A 732 3.11 7.21 31.31
N LYS A 733 3.90 6.37 30.65
CA LYS A 733 3.77 6.02 29.22
C LYS A 733 3.31 4.57 29.08
N LEU A 734 2.44 4.27 28.12
CA LEU A 734 2.01 2.89 27.85
C LEU A 734 3.19 1.98 27.45
N SER A 735 4.15 2.49 26.67
CA SER A 735 5.29 1.69 26.19
C SER A 735 6.43 1.47 27.18
N ARG A 736 6.63 2.40 28.13
CA ARG A 736 7.82 2.44 28.99
C ARG A 736 7.50 2.39 30.47
N GLY A 737 6.22 2.51 30.83
CA GLY A 737 5.76 2.63 32.22
C GLY A 737 6.16 3.98 32.83
N PRO A 738 6.65 4.00 34.08
CA PRO A 738 7.07 5.23 34.73
C PRO A 738 8.32 5.77 34.03
N VAL A 739 8.30 7.07 33.74
CA VAL A 739 9.39 7.82 33.11
C VAL A 739 9.64 9.14 33.82
N ALA A 740 10.89 9.58 33.88
CA ALA A 740 11.23 10.93 34.32
C ALA A 740 11.05 11.90 33.15
N GLU A 741 10.26 12.95 33.38
CA GLU A 741 9.95 14.01 32.43
C GLU A 741 10.49 15.35 32.95
N PRO A 742 11.21 16.14 32.15
CA PRO A 742 11.77 17.40 32.63
C PRO A 742 10.67 18.41 32.94
N ARG A 743 10.90 19.28 33.93
CA ARG A 743 9.92 20.29 34.36
C ARG A 743 9.47 21.23 33.24
N SER A 744 10.31 21.46 32.23
CA SER A 744 10.01 22.29 31.07
C SER A 744 8.83 21.79 30.25
N VAL A 745 8.52 20.49 30.35
CA VAL A 745 7.47 19.81 29.58
C VAL A 745 6.08 20.05 30.18
N TYR A 746 5.99 20.40 31.46
CA TYR A 746 4.75 20.85 32.09
C TYR A 746 4.68 22.39 32.10
N ARG A 747 4.27 22.97 30.96
CA ARG A 747 3.90 24.40 30.90
C ARG A 747 2.40 24.50 31.20
N LYS A 748 2.04 25.21 32.27
CA LYS A 748 0.65 25.61 32.53
C LYS A 748 0.10 26.25 31.25
N HIS A 749 -0.93 25.65 30.65
CA HIS A 749 -1.83 26.39 29.77
C HIS A 749 -2.55 27.40 30.67
N SER A 750 -1.99 28.59 30.77
CA SER A 750 -2.65 29.74 31.40
C SER A 750 -3.83 30.14 30.53
N GLY A 751 -5.01 29.64 30.91
CA GLY A 751 -6.32 30.27 30.75
C GLY A 751 -6.72 30.74 29.35
N LEU A 752 -7.48 29.90 28.65
CA LEU A 752 -8.68 30.34 27.94
C LEU A 752 -9.77 29.33 28.35
N ARG A 753 -10.75 29.83 29.11
CA ARG A 753 -11.96 29.11 29.50
C ARG A 753 -12.86 28.91 28.29
#